data_AF-A0A2P8MET4-F1
#
_entry.id   AF-A0A2P8MET4-F1
#
_cell.length_a   1.000
_cell.length_b   1.000
_cell.length_c   1.000
_cell.angle_alpha   90.00
_cell.angle_beta   90.00
_cell.angle_gamma   90.00
#
_symmetry.space_group_name_H-M   'P 1'
#
loop_
_entity.id
_entity.type
_entity.pdbx_description
1 polymer ?
#
loop_
_entity_poly.entity_id
_entity_poly.type
_entity_poly.pdbx_seq_one_letter_code
_entity_poly.pdbx_strand_id
1 'polypeptide(L)'
;MQKRENFYTLLELPIEPKEQDEEVIKNAINKKRSEWSKLRNHPTKAVKAKLYLGMIKEIENVMLKSEYSRNEEWKRAIKEKRQKEKIKYNILDEAIKLLCSKGYIFDIEKETLKKKFMEFNEAEINSRIKVPVKIYEKSKKGKNNDENVLDTTRINKIQSNLEIVDKKSLYDFLGVPMSSGLAILRLASKRKYEEIKKSSSKNAFITASSILQGMCDDVFKDEENKRKYDEALKKVNTESLAEVIEVSLSKGYIAYEEFDCMVRLLVENGMGTEEAKEYVKDFCIKRKVSIEIPKQLSVETMERCSICGCLNHKISRFCYKCGFPLKITCPKCHRVISAAHSVCTNCGFHVEDMSVAAALVRDAENKLQCDNTEEAYFLLKKAKELWQDNSNIDEMLKKIQNKINIIVDRQNKILEFVEKKAYYSGMKEIISLKKLNTSAFIDTYEKIISIKIAEAEKLMQQANDITNESVSIELCTKALNICSDCTDALTWLSKYPPKPPYNLRYEVLNDSVVLKWDSREADNVKYRVLRKLRSEPNSIDDGKLIGQTEENEITDFSVEAGQTYYYAVFSYRASIHSKAFSYIGPIMPVSEVDNIEVENSGTEIILSWSTPVKAKAVEVWRKEGVAPLRRGDGTKLENVSLFGVEDTELTSGKNYGYLIVTKYRDSSGKEILTKGITCFGKTINPPELISDIKLSITKEKDIKVVWKRKGYKGKVYIFYSTNPFKFEEGQIISKNKLSSFENRALIKKSGECEIKNVDAGTIFVLPVVSEGNSACVGKQQHISILNEVEKITGYIFDKKLYLQWRWPEGIGKVLVGLKFDGYCSGINDSKAVYREISRDEYNKKAAFIIENPEYKEYFFTVFAIYETLYTKKYSYGTRCKLGNLGVAELHYEIKRSKGIFGLNRGINFSIKNPDESGIPTYVLVVNEKKEPVGKEDGRIVYEGSEDRVFIDIENVDAFLRPFFTVSSDRYKFIRI
;
A
#
# COMPACT_ATOMS: atom_id res chain seq x y z
N MET A 1 6.63 -16.10 -58.42
CA MET A 1 5.30 -15.47 -58.60
C MET A 1 5.52 -13.98 -58.82
N GLN A 2 5.02 -13.42 -59.91
CA GLN A 2 5.13 -11.99 -60.23
C GLN A 2 4.51 -11.14 -59.13
N LYS A 3 5.17 -10.04 -58.76
CA LYS A 3 4.75 -9.10 -57.71
C LYS A 3 3.60 -8.24 -58.26
N ARG A 4 2.38 -8.79 -58.25
CA ARG A 4 1.18 -8.07 -58.69
C ARG A 4 0.62 -7.18 -57.59
N GLU A 5 0.03 -6.06 -57.98
CA GLU A 5 -0.67 -5.16 -57.07
C GLU A 5 -1.88 -5.86 -56.43
N ASN A 6 -2.16 -5.57 -55.16
CA ASN A 6 -3.22 -6.22 -54.41
C ASN A 6 -4.60 -5.91 -55.00
N PHE A 7 -5.49 -6.90 -55.04
CA PHE A 7 -6.81 -6.75 -55.67
C PHE A 7 -7.76 -5.81 -54.93
N TYR A 8 -7.65 -5.66 -53.60
CA TYR A 8 -8.42 -4.64 -52.88
C TYR A 8 -8.01 -3.23 -53.29
N THR A 9 -6.70 -3.00 -53.51
CA THR A 9 -6.16 -1.72 -53.98
C THR A 9 -6.55 -1.46 -55.43
N LEU A 10 -6.42 -2.46 -56.32
CA LEU A 10 -6.77 -2.33 -57.74
C LEU A 10 -8.26 -2.07 -57.98
N LEU A 11 -9.11 -2.69 -57.16
CA LEU A 11 -10.56 -2.52 -57.23
C LEU A 11 -11.08 -1.34 -56.40
N GLU A 12 -10.20 -0.63 -55.69
CA GLU A 12 -10.54 0.49 -54.80
C GLU A 12 -11.59 0.11 -53.74
N LEU A 13 -11.49 -1.10 -53.19
CA LEU A 13 -12.40 -1.62 -52.17
C LEU A 13 -11.94 -1.23 -50.75
N PRO A 14 -12.87 -1.02 -49.79
CA PRO A 14 -12.50 -0.73 -48.42
C PRO A 14 -11.84 -1.95 -47.75
N ILE A 15 -10.69 -1.68 -47.13
CA ILE A 15 -9.88 -2.70 -46.42
C ILE A 15 -10.26 -2.72 -44.93
N GLU A 16 -10.64 -1.56 -44.37
CA GLU A 16 -11.07 -1.39 -42.97
C GLU A 16 -12.22 -0.37 -42.92
N PRO A 17 -13.50 -0.80 -42.77
CA PRO A 17 -13.94 -2.19 -42.60
C PRO A 17 -13.72 -3.02 -43.87
N LYS A 18 -13.51 -4.32 -43.70
CA LYS A 18 -13.28 -5.27 -44.79
C LYS A 18 -14.54 -5.43 -45.63
N GLU A 19 -14.46 -5.16 -46.93
CA GLU A 19 -15.56 -5.50 -47.84
C GLU A 19 -15.65 -7.01 -48.06
N GLN A 20 -16.84 -7.57 -47.83
CA GLN A 20 -17.12 -9.00 -48.04
C GLN A 20 -18.33 -9.23 -48.95
N ASP A 21 -19.09 -8.18 -49.29
CA ASP A 21 -20.27 -8.31 -50.14
C ASP A 21 -19.86 -8.62 -51.59
N GLU A 22 -20.30 -9.78 -52.08
CA GLU A 22 -19.95 -10.29 -53.40
C GLU A 22 -20.55 -9.46 -54.53
N GLU A 23 -21.72 -8.86 -54.34
CA GLU A 23 -22.33 -7.98 -55.33
C GLU A 23 -21.57 -6.64 -55.41
N VAL A 24 -21.12 -6.10 -54.27
CA VAL A 24 -20.27 -4.89 -54.25
C VAL A 24 -18.94 -5.15 -54.96
N ILE A 25 -18.30 -6.29 -54.68
CA ILE A 25 -17.02 -6.69 -55.30
C ILE A 25 -17.19 -6.90 -56.81
N LYS A 26 -18.26 -7.59 -57.24
CA LYS A 26 -18.56 -7.83 -58.65
C LYS A 26 -18.83 -6.54 -59.41
N ASN A 27 -19.54 -5.59 -58.80
CA ASN A 27 -19.75 -4.26 -59.35
C ASN A 27 -18.44 -3.47 -59.49
N ALA A 28 -17.54 -3.55 -58.51
CA ALA A 28 -16.21 -2.93 -58.59
C ALA A 28 -15.35 -3.52 -59.73
N ILE A 29 -15.37 -4.84 -59.91
CA ILE A 29 -14.67 -5.53 -61.02
C ILE A 29 -15.19 -5.05 -62.37
N ASN A 30 -16.52 -4.99 -62.55
CA ASN A 30 -17.12 -4.56 -63.81
C ASN A 30 -16.81 -3.09 -64.13
N LYS A 31 -16.83 -2.22 -63.10
CA LYS A 31 -16.45 -0.81 -63.24
C LYS A 31 -15.00 -0.66 -63.71
N LYS A 32 -14.06 -1.33 -63.03
CA LYS A 32 -12.63 -1.28 -63.39
C LYS A 32 -12.33 -1.89 -64.75
N ARG A 33 -13.02 -2.97 -65.13
CA ARG A 33 -12.92 -3.58 -66.47
C ARG A 33 -13.29 -2.59 -67.58
N SER A 34 -14.34 -1.78 -67.38
CA SER A 34 -14.75 -0.74 -68.32
C SER A 34 -13.73 0.41 -68.39
N GLU A 35 -13.25 0.89 -67.24
CA GLU A 35 -12.22 1.93 -67.15
C GLU A 35 -10.92 1.53 -67.86
N TRP A 36 -10.41 0.33 -67.59
CA TRP A 36 -9.18 -0.17 -68.23
C TRP A 36 -9.35 -0.41 -69.73
N SER A 37 -10.55 -0.83 -70.18
CA SER A 37 -10.84 -1.00 -71.62
C SER A 37 -10.74 0.32 -72.39
N LYS A 38 -11.21 1.43 -71.80
CA LYS A 38 -11.08 2.79 -72.39
C LYS A 38 -9.63 3.25 -72.48
N LEU A 39 -8.80 2.85 -71.51
CA LEU A 39 -7.37 3.21 -71.44
C LEU A 39 -6.47 2.32 -72.30
N ARG A 40 -7.01 1.31 -72.99
CA ARG A 40 -6.24 0.31 -73.75
C ARG A 40 -5.34 0.90 -74.82
N ASN A 41 -5.70 2.04 -75.39
CA ASN A 41 -4.94 2.74 -76.43
C ASN A 41 -4.33 4.07 -75.94
N HIS A 42 -4.32 4.34 -74.62
CA HIS A 42 -3.81 5.58 -74.04
C HIS A 42 -2.27 5.67 -74.15
N PRO A 43 -1.67 6.81 -74.59
CA PRO A 43 -0.23 6.92 -74.91
C PRO A 43 0.72 6.46 -73.81
N THR A 44 0.36 6.71 -72.54
CA THR A 44 1.19 6.37 -71.37
C THR A 44 0.59 5.28 -70.48
N LYS A 45 -0.69 4.91 -70.66
CA LYS A 45 -1.43 4.01 -69.76
C LYS A 45 -1.86 2.70 -70.44
N ALA A 46 -1.71 2.60 -71.77
CA ALA A 46 -2.11 1.44 -72.56
C ALA A 46 -1.49 0.12 -72.08
N VAL A 47 -0.23 0.15 -71.64
CA VAL A 47 0.49 -1.04 -71.20
C VAL A 47 -0.08 -1.58 -69.89
N LYS A 48 -0.24 -0.73 -68.86
CA LYS A 48 -0.84 -1.12 -67.57
C LYS A 48 -2.31 -1.53 -67.73
N ALA A 49 -3.07 -0.83 -68.57
CA ALA A 49 -4.47 -1.17 -68.85
C ALA A 49 -4.63 -2.55 -69.51
N LYS A 50 -3.77 -2.90 -70.48
CA LYS A 50 -3.76 -4.25 -71.10
C LYS A 50 -3.38 -5.35 -70.11
N LEU A 51 -2.44 -5.07 -69.20
CA LEU A 51 -2.06 -5.99 -68.12
C LEU A 51 -3.26 -6.30 -67.20
N TYR A 52 -3.92 -5.26 -66.66
CA TYR A 52 -5.04 -5.45 -65.74
C TYR A 52 -6.26 -6.12 -66.40
N LEU A 53 -6.54 -5.82 -67.67
CA LEU A 53 -7.57 -6.53 -68.44
C LEU A 53 -7.27 -8.03 -68.61
N GLY A 54 -5.99 -8.40 -68.75
CA GLY A 54 -5.56 -9.80 -68.80
C GLY A 54 -5.73 -10.54 -67.46
N MET A 55 -5.79 -9.81 -66.34
CA MET A 55 -5.90 -10.36 -64.99
C MET A 55 -7.34 -10.51 -64.50
N ILE A 56 -8.36 -10.04 -65.24
CA ILE A 56 -9.77 -10.05 -64.80
C ILE A 56 -10.22 -11.44 -64.34
N LYS A 57 -9.89 -12.50 -65.10
CA LYS A 57 -10.24 -13.88 -64.72
C LYS A 57 -9.58 -14.33 -63.42
N GLU A 58 -8.36 -13.85 -63.13
CA GLU A 58 -7.67 -14.12 -61.86
C GLU A 58 -8.31 -13.34 -60.71
N ILE A 59 -8.67 -12.08 -60.94
CA ILE A 59 -9.35 -11.21 -59.97
C ILE A 59 -10.71 -11.83 -59.60
N GLU A 60 -11.53 -12.22 -60.58
CA GLU A 60 -12.82 -12.89 -60.35
C GLU A 60 -12.64 -14.20 -59.56
N ASN A 61 -11.64 -15.02 -59.93
CA ASN A 61 -11.36 -16.26 -59.21
C ASN A 61 -10.92 -16.06 -57.75
N VAL A 62 -10.12 -15.03 -57.46
CA VAL A 62 -9.64 -14.77 -56.09
C VAL A 62 -10.68 -14.06 -55.23
N MET A 63 -11.46 -13.15 -55.83
CA MET A 63 -12.35 -12.25 -55.08
C MET A 63 -13.80 -12.76 -54.97
N LEU A 64 -14.27 -13.61 -55.90
CA LEU A 64 -15.66 -14.09 -55.95
C LEU A 64 -15.83 -15.60 -55.72
N LYS A 65 -14.78 -16.43 -55.86
CA LYS A 65 -14.94 -17.90 -55.85
C LYS A 65 -14.95 -18.53 -54.46
N SER A 66 -14.17 -18.00 -53.53
CA SER A 66 -14.19 -18.48 -52.15
C SER A 66 -13.82 -17.38 -51.16
N GLU A 67 -14.52 -17.36 -50.03
CA GLU A 67 -14.23 -16.43 -48.94
C GLU A 67 -12.77 -16.57 -48.46
N TYR A 68 -12.24 -17.79 -48.44
CA TYR A 68 -10.85 -18.05 -48.08
C TYR A 68 -9.84 -17.29 -48.95
N SER A 69 -10.00 -17.31 -50.28
CA SER A 69 -9.07 -16.66 -51.21
C SER A 69 -9.16 -15.12 -51.10
N ARG A 70 -10.38 -14.61 -50.94
CA ARG A 70 -10.66 -13.19 -50.66
C ARG A 70 -10.05 -12.73 -49.34
N ASN A 71 -10.04 -13.60 -48.33
CA ASN A 71 -9.44 -13.33 -47.02
C ASN A 71 -7.91 -13.29 -47.07
N GLU A 72 -7.29 -14.19 -47.81
CA GLU A 72 -5.83 -14.19 -47.99
C GLU A 72 -5.35 -12.95 -48.76
N GLU A 73 -6.11 -12.51 -49.77
CA GLU A 73 -5.81 -11.28 -50.50
C GLU A 73 -6.00 -10.04 -49.62
N TRP A 74 -7.04 -10.01 -48.76
CA TRP A 74 -7.25 -8.95 -47.77
C TRP A 74 -6.13 -8.86 -46.73
N LYS A 75 -5.66 -10.00 -46.21
CA LYS A 75 -4.52 -10.04 -45.27
C LYS A 75 -3.27 -9.41 -45.87
N ARG A 76 -3.01 -9.64 -47.16
CA ARG A 76 -1.90 -8.99 -47.88
C ARG A 76 -2.13 -7.48 -48.01
N ALA A 77 -3.37 -7.05 -48.30
CA ALA A 77 -3.73 -5.63 -48.41
C ALA A 77 -3.49 -4.89 -47.08
N ILE A 78 -3.88 -5.48 -45.95
CA ILE A 78 -3.60 -4.94 -44.61
C ILE A 78 -2.11 -4.87 -44.34
N LYS A 79 -1.35 -5.92 -44.69
CA LYS A 79 0.09 -5.94 -44.48
C LYS A 79 0.78 -4.82 -45.25
N GLU A 80 0.39 -4.59 -46.49
CA GLU A 80 0.91 -3.49 -47.33
C GLU A 80 0.48 -2.11 -46.82
N LYS A 81 -0.78 -1.95 -46.40
CA LYS A 81 -1.29 -0.71 -45.79
C LYS A 81 -0.49 -0.35 -44.52
N ARG A 82 -0.33 -1.30 -43.60
CA ARG A 82 0.44 -1.12 -42.36
C ARG A 82 1.92 -0.82 -42.63
N GLN A 83 2.51 -1.40 -43.67
CA GLN A 83 3.88 -1.08 -44.07
C GLN A 83 4.01 0.35 -44.58
N LYS A 84 3.05 0.83 -45.39
CA LYS A 84 3.02 2.23 -45.85
C LYS A 84 2.79 3.21 -44.70
N GLU A 85 1.88 2.90 -43.78
CA GLU A 85 1.65 3.70 -42.57
C GLU A 85 2.92 3.76 -41.70
N LYS A 86 3.61 2.64 -41.49
CA LYS A 86 4.87 2.60 -40.74
C LYS A 86 5.93 3.52 -41.30
N ILE A 87 6.06 3.59 -42.64
CA ILE A 87 7.00 4.52 -43.29
C ILE A 87 6.61 5.98 -43.02
N LYS A 88 5.32 6.31 -43.11
CA LYS A 88 4.84 7.67 -42.81
C LYS A 88 5.07 8.08 -41.35
N TYR A 89 4.79 7.17 -40.42
CA TYR A 89 5.04 7.38 -38.99
C TYR A 89 6.54 7.58 -38.70
N ASN A 90 7.42 6.83 -39.37
CA ASN A 90 8.86 7.01 -39.22
C ASN A 90 9.32 8.42 -39.65
N ILE A 91 8.80 8.94 -40.77
CA ILE A 91 9.14 10.29 -41.26
C ILE A 91 8.68 11.37 -40.26
N LEU A 92 7.47 11.22 -39.70
CA LEU A 92 6.95 12.11 -38.65
C LEU A 92 7.82 12.06 -37.39
N ASP A 93 8.21 10.85 -36.95
CA ASP A 93 9.02 10.65 -35.75
C ASP A 93 10.43 11.24 -35.92
N GLU A 94 11.03 11.12 -37.11
CA GLU A 94 12.31 11.74 -37.43
C GLU A 94 12.23 13.27 -37.42
N ALA A 95 11.16 13.85 -37.97
CA ALA A 95 10.92 15.29 -37.92
C ALA A 95 10.75 15.81 -36.48
N ILE A 96 9.97 15.11 -35.65
CA ILE A 96 9.80 15.47 -34.24
C ILE A 96 11.12 15.32 -33.48
N LYS A 97 11.85 14.23 -33.69
CA LYS A 97 13.15 13.98 -33.06
C LYS A 97 14.17 15.07 -33.37
N LEU A 98 14.22 15.51 -34.63
CA LEU A 98 15.08 16.61 -35.06
C LEU A 98 14.74 17.91 -34.32
N LEU A 99 13.45 18.29 -34.28
CA LEU A 99 13.01 19.52 -33.61
C LEU A 99 13.23 19.48 -32.09
N CYS A 100 13.09 18.29 -31.49
CA CYS A 100 13.29 18.08 -30.06
C CYS A 100 14.77 18.04 -29.63
N SER A 101 15.73 17.98 -30.57
CA SER A 101 17.17 17.86 -30.29
C SER A 101 17.71 18.96 -29.37
N LYS A 102 17.12 20.17 -29.42
CA LYS A 102 17.43 21.30 -28.54
C LYS A 102 16.78 21.25 -27.16
N GLY A 103 16.00 20.20 -26.86
CA GLY A 103 15.34 19.97 -25.57
C GLY A 103 14.01 20.71 -25.36
N TYR A 104 13.49 21.41 -26.37
CA TYR A 104 12.16 22.05 -26.42
C TYR A 104 11.75 22.25 -27.90
N ILE A 105 10.48 22.57 -28.18
CA ILE A 105 9.98 22.92 -29.54
C ILE A 105 9.25 24.26 -29.49
N PHE A 106 9.28 25.06 -30.56
CA PHE A 106 8.47 26.29 -30.64
C PHE A 106 7.03 26.01 -31.11
N ASP A 107 6.09 26.84 -30.70
CA ASP A 107 4.70 26.83 -31.15
C ASP A 107 4.58 26.94 -32.67
N ILE A 108 5.40 27.77 -33.33
CA ILE A 108 5.42 27.88 -34.80
C ILE A 108 5.91 26.61 -35.50
N GLU A 109 6.85 25.88 -34.91
CA GLU A 109 7.36 24.60 -35.44
C GLU A 109 6.30 23.51 -35.26
N LYS A 110 5.61 23.51 -34.12
CA LYS A 110 4.48 22.63 -33.83
C LYS A 110 3.33 22.85 -34.82
N GLU A 111 2.95 24.10 -35.09
CA GLU A 111 1.93 24.42 -36.10
C GLU A 111 2.36 24.03 -37.52
N THR A 112 3.66 24.11 -37.81
CA THR A 112 4.21 23.67 -39.10
C THR A 112 4.16 22.15 -39.25
N LEU A 113 4.44 21.37 -38.19
CA LEU A 113 4.25 19.92 -38.18
C LEU A 113 2.80 19.54 -38.48
N LYS A 114 1.83 20.19 -37.81
CA LYS A 114 0.39 19.94 -38.05
C LYS A 114 -0.01 20.20 -39.50
N LYS A 115 0.51 21.27 -40.09
CA LYS A 115 0.19 21.63 -41.49
C LYS A 115 0.86 20.72 -42.51
N LYS A 116 2.03 20.16 -42.22
CA LYS A 116 2.73 19.28 -43.17
C LYS A 116 2.27 17.84 -43.10
N PHE A 117 1.87 17.39 -41.91
CA PHE A 117 1.46 16.03 -41.63
C PHE A 117 -0.05 15.96 -41.34
N MET A 118 -0.86 16.54 -42.23
CA MET A 118 -2.32 16.68 -42.04
C MET A 118 -3.07 15.34 -41.99
N GLU A 119 -2.45 14.25 -42.44
CA GLU A 119 -3.03 12.91 -42.34
C GLU A 119 -3.04 12.33 -40.91
N PHE A 120 -2.31 12.94 -39.97
CA PHE A 120 -2.30 12.54 -38.56
C PHE A 120 -3.12 13.52 -37.73
N ASN A 121 -3.82 13.00 -36.72
CA ASN A 121 -4.62 13.88 -35.88
C ASN A 121 -3.76 14.68 -34.89
N GLU A 122 -4.30 15.79 -34.40
CA GLU A 122 -3.54 16.71 -33.55
C GLU A 122 -3.06 16.06 -32.24
N ALA A 123 -3.89 15.17 -31.67
CA ALA A 123 -3.57 14.45 -30.45
C ALA A 123 -2.39 13.48 -30.64
N GLU A 124 -2.30 12.81 -31.79
CA GLU A 124 -1.21 11.92 -32.16
C GLU A 124 0.11 12.67 -32.27
N ILE A 125 0.15 13.79 -32.99
CA ILE A 125 1.35 14.64 -33.10
C ILE A 125 1.74 15.16 -31.72
N ASN A 126 0.78 15.63 -30.92
CA ASN A 126 1.04 16.17 -29.58
C ASN A 126 1.60 15.11 -28.63
N SER A 127 1.07 13.89 -28.64
CA SER A 127 1.53 12.78 -27.79
C SER A 127 2.97 12.35 -28.10
N ARG A 128 3.43 12.58 -29.33
CA ARG A 128 4.77 12.24 -29.81
C ARG A 128 5.81 13.31 -29.47
N ILE A 129 5.39 14.55 -29.23
CA ILE A 129 6.26 15.63 -28.74
C ILE A 129 6.50 15.46 -27.23
N LYS A 130 7.69 15.00 -26.85
CA LYS A 130 8.05 14.71 -25.45
C LYS A 130 8.82 15.83 -24.73
N VAL A 131 8.94 16.99 -25.38
CA VAL A 131 9.66 18.16 -24.86
C VAL A 131 8.73 19.36 -24.69
N PRO A 132 9.03 20.34 -23.81
CA PRO A 132 8.18 21.50 -23.60
C PRO A 132 8.01 22.34 -24.87
N VAL A 133 6.80 22.90 -25.08
CA VAL A 133 6.49 23.84 -26.18
C VAL A 133 6.70 25.28 -25.69
N LYS A 134 7.49 26.10 -26.42
CA LYS A 134 7.75 27.52 -26.11
C LYS A 134 7.09 28.44 -27.14
N ILE A 135 6.66 29.62 -26.71
CA ILE A 135 6.04 30.64 -27.57
C ILE A 135 7.15 31.40 -28.34
N TYR A 136 6.99 31.55 -29.65
CA TYR A 136 7.93 32.27 -30.51
C TYR A 136 7.54 33.75 -30.70
N GLU A 137 8.44 34.67 -30.35
CA GLU A 137 8.25 36.12 -30.54
C GLU A 137 8.98 36.62 -31.82
N LYS A 138 8.24 37.26 -32.74
CA LYS A 138 8.71 37.61 -34.10
C LYS A 138 9.71 38.78 -34.14
N SER A 139 10.75 38.65 -34.96
CA SER A 139 11.47 39.76 -35.63
C SER A 139 11.30 39.70 -37.17
N LYS A 140 11.47 40.84 -37.87
CA LYS A 140 10.87 41.18 -39.18
C LYS A 140 11.45 40.47 -40.45
N LYS A 141 10.51 39.94 -41.27
CA LYS A 141 10.37 39.79 -42.76
C LYS A 141 11.56 39.56 -43.72
N GLY A 142 11.35 38.60 -44.64
CA GLY A 142 11.84 38.59 -46.03
C GLY A 142 11.03 37.62 -46.93
N LYS A 143 10.57 38.09 -48.11
CA LYS A 143 9.62 37.43 -49.06
C LYS A 143 10.28 36.44 -50.05
N ASN A 144 9.46 35.48 -50.53
CA ASN A 144 9.70 34.50 -51.61
C ASN A 144 9.93 35.12 -53.00
N ASN A 145 10.59 34.35 -53.90
CA ASN A 145 10.16 34.10 -55.28
C ASN A 145 10.85 32.85 -55.87
N ASP A 146 10.24 32.35 -56.94
CA ASP A 146 10.18 30.97 -57.46
C ASP A 146 11.21 30.66 -58.58
N GLU A 147 11.19 29.41 -59.05
CA GLU A 147 11.69 28.87 -60.35
C GLU A 147 13.18 28.48 -60.54
N ASN A 148 13.42 27.17 -60.71
CA ASN A 148 13.85 26.63 -62.01
C ASN A 148 13.77 25.09 -62.12
N VAL A 149 13.08 24.65 -63.18
CA VAL A 149 12.80 23.25 -63.58
C VAL A 149 13.89 22.73 -64.51
N LEU A 150 14.19 21.43 -64.47
CA LEU A 150 14.89 20.71 -65.54
C LEU A 150 14.24 19.35 -65.81
N ASP A 151 14.23 19.02 -67.11
CA ASP A 151 13.41 18.11 -67.91
C ASP A 151 13.04 16.72 -67.32
N THR A 152 11.82 16.62 -66.77
CA THR A 152 11.24 15.42 -66.12
C THR A 152 10.75 14.36 -67.12
N THR A 153 10.56 14.73 -68.39
CA THR A 153 9.84 13.89 -69.35
C THR A 153 10.68 12.70 -69.83
N ARG A 154 12.00 12.86 -69.94
CA ARG A 154 12.94 11.79 -70.36
C ARG A 154 13.09 10.71 -69.29
N ILE A 155 13.22 11.11 -68.03
CA ILE A 155 13.45 10.22 -66.88
C ILE A 155 12.22 9.38 -66.58
N ASN A 156 11.02 9.98 -66.63
CA ASN A 156 9.77 9.26 -66.45
C ASN A 156 9.57 8.17 -67.52
N LYS A 157 10.05 8.42 -68.76
CA LYS A 157 9.98 7.43 -69.83
C LYS A 157 10.96 6.25 -69.59
N ILE A 158 12.16 6.52 -69.09
CA ILE A 158 13.13 5.49 -68.68
C ILE A 158 12.57 4.65 -67.52
N GLN A 159 12.08 5.28 -66.45
CA GLN A 159 11.50 4.58 -65.28
C GLN A 159 10.29 3.71 -65.66
N SER A 160 9.36 4.23 -66.46
CA SER A 160 8.17 3.48 -66.86
C SER A 160 8.47 2.20 -67.66
N ASN A 161 9.57 2.20 -68.44
CA ASN A 161 9.98 1.01 -69.20
C ASN A 161 10.85 0.08 -68.35
N LEU A 162 11.65 0.62 -67.41
CA LEU A 162 12.42 -0.13 -66.43
C LEU A 162 11.51 -0.95 -65.48
N GLU A 163 10.36 -0.41 -65.07
CA GLU A 163 9.33 -1.15 -64.31
C GLU A 163 8.80 -2.37 -65.09
N ILE A 164 8.62 -2.25 -66.41
CA ILE A 164 8.08 -3.35 -67.24
C ILE A 164 9.07 -4.51 -67.34
N VAL A 165 10.37 -4.22 -67.31
CA VAL A 165 11.45 -5.23 -67.38
C VAL A 165 12.01 -5.62 -66.00
N ASP A 166 11.42 -5.09 -64.92
CA ASP A 166 11.83 -5.29 -63.51
C ASP A 166 13.30 -4.93 -63.24
N LYS A 167 13.71 -3.74 -63.65
CA LYS A 167 15.06 -3.20 -63.44
C LYS A 167 15.03 -1.87 -62.74
N LYS A 168 16.03 -1.60 -61.89
CA LYS A 168 16.05 -0.41 -61.03
C LYS A 168 16.71 0.81 -61.69
N SER A 169 17.54 0.58 -62.69
CA SER A 169 18.26 1.63 -63.43
C SER A 169 18.74 1.09 -64.79
N LEU A 170 19.16 1.98 -65.69
CA LEU A 170 19.83 1.58 -66.94
C LEU A 170 21.12 0.76 -66.70
N TYR A 171 21.82 0.98 -65.57
CA TYR A 171 22.98 0.17 -65.16
C TYR A 171 22.60 -1.28 -64.84
N ASP A 172 21.54 -1.47 -64.04
CA ASP A 172 20.98 -2.78 -63.70
C ASP A 172 20.40 -3.49 -64.94
N PHE A 173 19.79 -2.73 -65.84
CA PHE A 173 19.31 -3.25 -67.13
C PHE A 173 20.45 -3.79 -68.01
N LEU A 174 21.61 -3.10 -68.03
CA LEU A 174 22.81 -3.55 -68.74
C LEU A 174 23.62 -4.60 -67.96
N GLY A 175 23.31 -4.82 -66.67
CA GLY A 175 23.98 -5.79 -65.80
C GLY A 175 25.38 -5.37 -65.36
N VAL A 176 25.63 -4.06 -65.27
CA VAL A 176 26.96 -3.50 -64.95
C VAL A 176 26.88 -2.48 -63.81
N PRO A 177 27.93 -2.33 -62.99
CA PRO A 177 27.92 -1.39 -61.86
C PRO A 177 28.00 0.07 -62.32
N MET A 178 27.43 0.99 -61.53
CA MET A 178 27.33 2.43 -61.82
C MET A 178 28.71 3.13 -61.97
N SER A 179 29.75 2.57 -61.36
CA SER A 179 31.14 3.05 -61.49
C SER A 179 31.79 2.71 -62.84
N SER A 180 31.11 1.96 -63.72
CA SER A 180 31.67 1.55 -65.01
C SER A 180 31.93 2.75 -65.91
N GLY A 181 33.10 2.77 -66.57
CA GLY A 181 33.43 3.77 -67.59
C GLY A 181 32.59 3.60 -68.86
N LEU A 182 32.45 4.67 -69.65
CA LEU A 182 31.61 4.70 -70.85
C LEU A 182 31.92 3.59 -71.86
N ALA A 183 33.18 3.18 -71.99
CA ALA A 183 33.58 2.09 -72.88
C ALA A 183 32.91 0.76 -72.51
N ILE A 184 32.83 0.44 -71.21
CA ILE A 184 32.20 -0.77 -70.69
C ILE A 184 30.67 -0.69 -70.84
N LEU A 185 30.09 0.48 -70.57
CA LEU A 185 28.64 0.70 -70.68
C LEU A 185 28.14 0.55 -72.12
N ARG A 186 28.87 1.11 -73.11
CA ARG A 186 28.52 0.95 -74.53
C ARG A 186 28.70 -0.46 -75.03
N LEU A 187 29.74 -1.16 -74.57
CA LEU A 187 29.95 -2.57 -74.91
C LEU A 187 28.83 -3.44 -74.34
N ALA A 188 28.38 -3.17 -73.11
CA ALA A 188 27.26 -3.86 -72.47
C ALA A 188 25.93 -3.57 -73.19
N SER A 189 25.69 -2.32 -73.61
CA SER A 189 24.51 -1.95 -74.42
C SER A 189 24.47 -2.69 -75.76
N LYS A 190 25.60 -2.77 -76.48
CA LYS A 190 25.70 -3.55 -77.72
C LYS A 190 25.45 -5.05 -77.52
N ARG A 191 25.95 -5.65 -76.44
CA ARG A 191 25.66 -7.06 -76.12
C ARG A 191 24.18 -7.28 -75.85
N LYS A 192 23.52 -6.35 -75.15
CA LYS A 192 22.09 -6.39 -74.88
C LYS A 192 21.25 -6.24 -76.14
N TYR A 193 21.67 -5.42 -77.09
CA TYR A 193 21.03 -5.31 -78.41
C TYR A 193 21.05 -6.64 -79.17
N GLU A 194 22.19 -7.33 -79.22
CA GLU A 194 22.31 -8.64 -79.89
C GLU A 194 21.48 -9.75 -79.20
N GLU A 195 21.35 -9.71 -77.87
CA GLU A 195 20.45 -10.61 -77.13
C GLU A 195 18.98 -10.36 -77.45
N ILE A 196 18.55 -9.09 -77.52
CA ILE A 196 17.18 -8.72 -77.87
C ILE A 196 16.86 -9.11 -79.32
N LYS A 197 17.81 -8.93 -80.25
CA LYS A 197 17.65 -9.24 -81.67
C LYS A 197 17.49 -10.75 -81.98
N LYS A 198 18.02 -11.63 -81.12
CA LYS A 198 17.89 -13.09 -81.26
C LYS A 198 16.54 -13.64 -80.76
N SER A 199 15.69 -12.82 -80.16
CA SER A 199 14.38 -13.23 -79.64
C SER A 199 13.28 -13.16 -80.72
N SER A 200 12.56 -14.26 -80.95
CA SER A 200 11.57 -14.41 -82.03
C SER A 200 10.13 -13.96 -81.68
N SER A 201 9.87 -13.45 -80.47
CA SER A 201 8.51 -13.03 -80.04
C SER A 201 8.38 -11.51 -79.83
N LYS A 202 7.37 -10.88 -80.44
CA LYS A 202 7.07 -9.44 -80.24
C LYS A 202 6.08 -9.24 -79.08
N ASN A 203 6.56 -9.36 -77.84
CA ASN A 203 5.79 -9.06 -76.62
C ASN A 203 6.23 -7.73 -75.95
N ALA A 204 5.44 -7.23 -75.00
CA ALA A 204 5.67 -5.93 -74.36
C ALA A 204 7.04 -5.82 -73.67
N PHE A 205 7.58 -6.93 -73.17
CA PHE A 205 8.90 -6.99 -72.54
C PHE A 205 10.03 -6.75 -73.55
N ILE A 206 9.98 -7.38 -74.73
CA ILE A 206 10.96 -7.18 -75.80
C ILE A 206 10.87 -5.75 -76.34
N THR A 207 9.67 -5.18 -76.46
CA THR A 207 9.49 -3.77 -76.88
C THR A 207 10.06 -2.78 -75.86
N ALA A 208 9.77 -2.96 -74.56
CA ALA A 208 10.32 -2.12 -73.51
C ALA A 208 11.86 -2.25 -73.42
N SER A 209 12.39 -3.46 -73.57
CA SER A 209 13.84 -3.73 -73.59
C SER A 209 14.54 -3.06 -74.77
N SER A 210 13.93 -3.04 -75.96
CA SER A 210 14.49 -2.36 -77.13
C SER A 210 14.52 -0.83 -76.96
N ILE A 211 13.48 -0.25 -76.35
CA ILE A 211 13.43 1.19 -76.02
C ILE A 211 14.51 1.54 -74.98
N LEU A 212 14.66 0.72 -73.93
CA LEU A 212 15.67 0.94 -72.90
C LEU A 212 17.09 0.81 -73.43
N GLN A 213 17.34 -0.14 -74.35
CA GLN A 213 18.64 -0.26 -75.02
C GLN A 213 18.97 1.00 -75.83
N GLY A 214 18.04 1.52 -76.62
CA GLY A 214 18.23 2.80 -77.34
C GLY A 214 18.48 3.98 -76.39
N MET A 215 17.83 3.99 -75.22
CA MET A 215 18.07 5.00 -74.18
C MET A 215 19.43 4.83 -73.50
N CYS A 216 19.95 3.60 -73.34
CA CYS A 216 21.31 3.38 -72.86
C CYS A 216 22.35 3.97 -73.81
N ASP A 217 22.16 3.83 -75.12
CA ASP A 217 23.09 4.39 -76.12
C ASP A 217 23.09 5.92 -76.12
N ASP A 218 21.93 6.54 -75.86
CA ASP A 218 21.79 8.00 -75.76
C ASP A 218 22.34 8.53 -74.43
N VAL A 219 21.96 7.94 -73.29
CA VAL A 219 22.38 8.37 -71.95
C VAL A 219 23.87 8.16 -71.71
N PHE A 220 24.45 7.07 -72.25
CA PHE A 220 25.89 6.77 -72.12
C PHE A 220 26.71 7.20 -73.36
N LYS A 221 26.22 8.19 -74.10
CA LYS A 221 26.89 8.76 -75.28
C LYS A 221 28.11 9.64 -74.94
N ASP A 222 28.15 10.26 -73.78
CA ASP A 222 29.28 11.05 -73.27
C ASP A 222 29.20 11.18 -71.73
N GLU A 223 30.27 11.68 -71.10
CA GLU A 223 30.32 11.79 -69.63
C GLU A 223 29.33 12.84 -69.11
N GLU A 224 28.97 13.82 -69.92
CA GLU A 224 28.04 14.87 -69.50
C GLU A 224 26.61 14.33 -69.34
N ASN A 225 26.13 13.53 -70.31
CA ASN A 225 24.81 12.90 -70.26
C ASN A 225 24.74 11.79 -69.21
N LYS A 226 25.83 11.02 -69.04
CA LYS A 226 25.96 10.05 -67.96
C LYS A 226 25.84 10.76 -66.59
N ARG A 227 26.56 11.86 -66.39
CA ARG A 227 26.51 12.65 -65.14
C ARG A 227 25.10 13.20 -64.87
N LYS A 228 24.40 13.71 -65.89
CA LYS A 228 23.01 14.22 -65.73
C LYS A 228 22.04 13.12 -65.30
N TYR A 229 22.18 11.91 -65.83
CA TYR A 229 21.39 10.75 -65.41
C TYR A 229 21.76 10.27 -64.00
N ASP A 230 23.05 10.25 -63.66
CA ASP A 230 23.54 9.89 -62.33
C ASP A 230 23.07 10.88 -61.25
N GLU A 231 23.06 12.18 -61.56
CA GLU A 231 22.54 13.23 -60.68
C GLU A 231 21.03 13.11 -60.48
N ALA A 232 20.28 12.76 -61.51
CA ALA A 232 18.85 12.54 -61.37
C ALA A 232 18.50 11.27 -60.57
N LEU A 233 19.30 10.20 -60.69
CA LEU A 233 19.19 9.03 -59.81
C LEU A 233 19.48 9.37 -58.34
N LYS A 234 20.42 10.28 -58.08
CA LYS A 234 20.70 10.78 -56.72
C LYS A 234 19.57 11.65 -56.16
N LYS A 235 18.87 12.42 -57.01
CA LYS A 235 17.77 13.32 -56.61
C LYS A 235 16.49 12.59 -56.17
N VAL A 236 16.20 11.42 -56.75
CA VAL A 236 15.05 10.56 -56.35
C VAL A 236 15.23 9.96 -54.93
N ASN A 237 16.45 9.97 -54.39
CA ASN A 237 16.76 9.40 -53.07
C ASN A 237 16.80 10.43 -51.93
N THR A 238 16.54 11.72 -52.20
CA THR A 238 16.68 12.81 -51.21
C THR A 238 15.38 13.55 -50.86
N GLU A 239 14.25 13.23 -51.51
CA GLU A 239 12.96 13.91 -51.26
C GLU A 239 12.38 13.65 -49.85
N SER A 240 12.65 12.50 -49.22
CA SER A 240 12.14 12.21 -47.87
C SER A 240 12.81 13.01 -46.75
N LEU A 241 14.04 13.49 -46.96
CA LEU A 241 14.83 14.22 -45.95
C LEU A 241 14.67 15.74 -46.06
N ALA A 242 14.41 16.25 -47.26
CA ALA A 242 14.12 17.67 -47.48
C ALA A 242 12.88 18.11 -46.68
N GLU A 243 11.86 17.25 -46.59
CA GLU A 243 10.63 17.53 -45.84
C GLU A 243 10.88 17.71 -44.34
N VAL A 244 11.77 16.89 -43.76
CA VAL A 244 12.17 16.88 -42.35
C VAL A 244 12.97 18.14 -41.98
N ILE A 245 13.91 18.55 -42.84
CA ILE A 245 14.77 19.73 -42.61
C ILE A 245 13.96 21.03 -42.72
N GLU A 246 13.01 21.12 -43.65
CA GLU A 246 12.21 22.32 -43.88
C GLU A 246 11.35 22.76 -42.68
N VAL A 247 10.93 21.82 -41.81
CA VAL A 247 10.13 22.18 -40.62
C VAL A 247 10.98 22.96 -39.60
N SER A 248 12.26 22.60 -39.47
CA SER A 248 13.22 23.26 -38.56
C SER A 248 13.59 24.68 -38.98
N LEU A 249 13.34 25.06 -40.24
CA LEU A 249 13.64 26.39 -40.78
C LEU A 249 12.59 27.45 -40.44
N SER A 250 11.42 27.04 -39.93
CA SER A 250 10.27 27.93 -39.70
C SER A 250 10.53 29.09 -38.74
N LYS A 251 11.57 28.99 -37.87
CA LYS A 251 11.97 30.02 -36.90
C LYS A 251 13.04 31.02 -37.40
N GLY A 252 13.59 30.83 -38.60
CA GLY A 252 14.54 31.77 -39.24
C GLY A 252 16.04 31.58 -38.89
N TYR A 253 16.40 30.64 -38.02
CA TYR A 253 17.79 30.22 -37.76
C TYR A 253 17.84 28.73 -37.36
N ILE A 254 19.01 28.09 -37.39
CA ILE A 254 19.23 26.70 -36.92
C ILE A 254 20.19 26.71 -35.72
N ALA A 255 19.80 26.09 -34.62
CA ALA A 255 20.67 25.89 -33.46
C ALA A 255 21.76 24.85 -33.78
N TYR A 256 22.93 24.93 -33.14
CA TYR A 256 24.02 24.01 -33.45
C TYR A 256 23.63 22.54 -33.28
N GLU A 257 22.84 22.22 -32.27
CA GLU A 257 22.38 20.85 -31.97
C GLU A 257 21.43 20.32 -33.06
N GLU A 258 20.63 21.19 -33.66
CA GLU A 258 19.79 20.85 -34.82
C GLU A 258 20.67 20.65 -36.06
N PHE A 259 21.67 21.49 -36.28
CA PHE A 259 22.64 21.35 -37.38
C PHE A 259 23.43 20.05 -37.29
N ASP A 260 24.01 19.73 -36.13
CA ASP A 260 24.73 18.49 -35.87
C ASP A 260 23.82 17.25 -36.04
N CYS A 261 22.56 17.36 -35.60
CA CYS A 261 21.58 16.30 -35.82
C CYS A 261 21.21 16.11 -37.30
N MET A 262 21.05 17.19 -38.09
CA MET A 262 20.81 17.10 -39.54
C MET A 262 21.99 16.47 -40.26
N VAL A 263 23.22 16.87 -39.92
CA VAL A 263 24.44 16.31 -40.52
C VAL A 263 24.55 14.82 -40.21
N ARG A 264 24.36 14.41 -38.95
CA ARG A 264 24.35 12.98 -38.60
C ARG A 264 23.28 12.20 -39.37
N LEU A 265 22.06 12.75 -39.49
CA LEU A 265 20.97 12.08 -40.19
C LEU A 265 21.31 11.87 -41.68
N LEU A 266 21.91 12.86 -42.34
CA LEU A 266 22.37 12.74 -43.73
C LEU A 266 23.53 11.74 -43.88
N VAL A 267 24.44 11.69 -42.90
CA VAL A 267 25.55 10.72 -42.88
C VAL A 267 25.04 9.29 -42.66
N GLU A 268 24.10 9.09 -41.73
CA GLU A 268 23.46 7.79 -41.48
C GLU A 268 22.69 7.28 -42.72
N ASN A 269 22.23 8.20 -43.58
CA ASN A 269 21.59 7.89 -44.86
C ASN A 269 22.58 7.82 -46.04
N GLY A 270 23.89 7.81 -45.78
CA GLY A 270 24.93 7.46 -46.74
C GLY A 270 25.66 8.64 -47.41
N MET A 271 25.45 9.88 -46.96
CA MET A 271 26.26 11.04 -47.42
C MET A 271 27.60 11.12 -46.66
N GLY A 272 28.66 11.61 -47.31
CA GLY A 272 29.92 11.88 -46.62
C GLY A 272 29.76 13.02 -45.59
N THR A 273 30.50 12.98 -44.47
CA THR A 273 30.32 13.97 -43.37
C THR A 273 30.52 15.43 -43.79
N GLU A 274 31.52 15.71 -44.63
CA GLU A 274 31.73 17.07 -45.13
C GLU A 274 30.72 17.46 -46.20
N GLU A 275 30.32 16.51 -47.07
CA GLU A 275 29.25 16.69 -48.06
C GLU A 275 27.90 16.98 -47.38
N ALA A 276 27.59 16.31 -46.27
CA ALA A 276 26.39 16.53 -45.47
C ALA A 276 26.39 17.91 -44.77
N LYS A 277 27.53 18.34 -44.23
CA LYS A 277 27.69 19.69 -43.65
C LYS A 277 27.51 20.77 -44.71
N GLU A 278 28.10 20.58 -45.88
CA GLU A 278 28.02 21.53 -46.99
C GLU A 278 26.60 21.58 -47.57
N TYR A 279 25.94 20.43 -47.71
CA TYR A 279 24.54 20.34 -48.10
C TYR A 279 23.61 21.12 -47.16
N VAL A 280 23.74 20.94 -45.83
CA VAL A 280 22.90 21.67 -44.86
C VAL A 280 23.21 23.18 -44.89
N LYS A 281 24.49 23.56 -45.02
CA LYS A 281 24.89 24.97 -45.15
C LYS A 281 24.33 25.62 -46.41
N ASP A 282 24.46 24.97 -47.57
CA ASP A 282 23.92 25.45 -48.85
C ASP A 282 22.40 25.55 -48.82
N PHE A 283 21.73 24.60 -48.17
CA PHE A 283 20.28 24.61 -47.98
C PHE A 283 19.83 25.80 -47.11
N CYS A 284 20.59 26.12 -46.05
CA CYS A 284 20.37 27.30 -45.20
C CYS A 284 20.64 28.61 -45.95
N ILE A 285 21.72 28.67 -46.74
CA ILE A 285 22.09 29.85 -47.54
C ILE A 285 21.02 30.16 -48.59
N LYS A 286 20.54 29.14 -49.33
CA LYS A 286 19.47 29.29 -50.34
C LYS A 286 18.16 29.82 -49.75
N ARG A 287 17.88 29.52 -48.47
CA ARG A 287 16.67 29.95 -47.75
C ARG A 287 16.91 31.16 -46.82
N LYS A 288 18.12 31.75 -46.80
CA LYS A 288 18.54 32.88 -45.95
C LYS A 288 18.35 32.66 -44.43
N VAL A 289 18.78 31.50 -43.94
CA VAL A 289 18.67 31.08 -42.52
C VAL A 289 20.06 31.05 -41.86
N SER A 290 20.23 31.65 -40.68
CA SER A 290 21.52 31.70 -39.94
C SER A 290 21.76 30.46 -39.05
N ILE A 291 23.02 30.05 -38.84
CA ILE A 291 23.38 28.89 -37.98
C ILE A 291 24.12 29.40 -36.72
N GLU A 292 23.72 28.96 -35.53
CA GLU A 292 24.43 29.24 -34.26
C GLU A 292 25.69 28.38 -34.10
N ILE A 293 26.79 28.95 -33.59
CA ILE A 293 28.06 28.24 -33.34
C ILE A 293 28.37 28.26 -31.83
N PRO A 294 28.56 27.11 -31.13
CA PRO A 294 28.84 27.08 -29.70
C PRO A 294 30.35 27.28 -29.40
N LYS A 295 30.66 27.90 -28.25
CA LYS A 295 32.00 27.93 -27.65
C LYS A 295 32.30 26.57 -26.96
N GLN A 296 33.55 26.11 -27.02
CA GLN A 296 34.05 24.76 -26.68
C GLN A 296 33.52 24.10 -25.38
N LEU A 297 33.25 22.78 -25.43
CA LEU A 297 32.78 21.90 -24.34
C LEU A 297 33.92 21.02 -23.77
N SER A 298 33.95 20.81 -22.44
CA SER A 298 34.90 19.90 -21.74
C SER A 298 34.24 18.60 -21.24
N VAL A 299 35.02 17.54 -21.01
CA VAL A 299 34.56 16.19 -20.59
C VAL A 299 33.82 16.20 -19.24
N GLU A 300 34.10 17.18 -18.39
CA GLU A 300 33.54 17.32 -17.04
C GLU A 300 32.05 17.63 -17.03
N THR A 301 31.48 18.05 -18.15
CA THR A 301 30.05 18.38 -18.27
C THR A 301 29.18 17.21 -18.73
N MET A 302 29.73 16.00 -18.89
CA MET A 302 29.02 14.82 -19.42
C MET A 302 28.77 13.71 -18.37
N GLU A 303 27.69 12.94 -18.52
CA GLU A 303 27.31 11.77 -17.72
C GLU A 303 26.79 10.61 -18.60
N ARG A 304 27.04 9.36 -18.21
CA ARG A 304 26.67 8.17 -19.01
C ARG A 304 25.30 7.64 -18.59
N CYS A 305 24.40 7.42 -19.55
CA CYS A 305 23.11 6.77 -19.30
C CYS A 305 23.29 5.30 -18.90
N SER A 306 22.70 4.89 -17.77
CA SER A 306 22.78 3.52 -17.24
C SER A 306 22.04 2.47 -18.06
N ILE A 307 21.06 2.87 -18.88
CA ILE A 307 20.26 1.93 -19.70
C ILE A 307 20.89 1.70 -21.07
N CYS A 308 21.26 2.75 -21.79
CA CYS A 308 21.73 2.63 -23.17
C CYS A 308 23.21 3.01 -23.37
N GLY A 309 23.92 3.36 -22.30
CA GLY A 309 25.36 3.64 -22.29
C GLY A 309 25.80 4.95 -22.95
N CYS A 310 24.87 5.81 -23.35
CA CYS A 310 25.14 7.03 -24.13
C CYS A 310 25.55 8.23 -23.25
N LEU A 311 26.48 9.07 -23.70
CA LEU A 311 26.98 10.24 -22.98
C LEU A 311 26.06 11.45 -23.16
N ASN A 312 25.49 11.94 -22.07
CA ASN A 312 24.57 13.06 -22.01
C ASN A 312 25.21 14.22 -21.26
N HIS A 313 24.76 15.45 -21.48
CA HIS A 313 25.20 16.57 -20.65
C HIS A 313 24.60 16.45 -19.24
N LYS A 314 25.36 16.75 -18.17
CA LYS A 314 24.94 16.64 -16.75
C LYS A 314 23.70 17.47 -16.35
N ILE A 315 23.32 18.43 -17.19
CA ILE A 315 22.15 19.29 -16.97
C ILE A 315 20.89 18.62 -17.56
N SER A 316 21.06 17.66 -18.47
CA SER A 316 19.97 16.93 -19.10
C SER A 316 19.21 16.10 -18.07
N ARG A 317 17.89 16.24 -18.08
CA ARG A 317 17.01 15.46 -17.18
C ARG A 317 16.71 14.06 -17.71
N PHE A 318 16.84 13.86 -19.02
CA PHE A 318 16.56 12.60 -19.72
C PHE A 318 17.66 12.28 -20.71
N CYS A 319 17.85 11.00 -21.00
CA CYS A 319 18.79 10.54 -22.01
C CYS A 319 18.29 10.91 -23.41
N TYR A 320 19.09 11.61 -24.21
CA TYR A 320 18.70 12.02 -25.57
C TYR A 320 18.49 10.82 -26.51
N LYS A 321 19.06 9.66 -26.19
CA LYS A 321 18.99 8.44 -27.02
C LYS A 321 17.80 7.54 -26.67
N CYS A 322 17.59 7.21 -25.39
CA CYS A 322 16.55 6.24 -24.97
C CYS A 322 15.40 6.85 -24.15
N GLY A 323 15.47 8.14 -23.81
CA GLY A 323 14.45 8.82 -23.01
C GLY A 323 14.43 8.44 -21.53
N PHE A 324 15.33 7.57 -21.06
CA PHE A 324 15.39 7.21 -19.64
C PHE A 324 15.79 8.43 -18.79
N PRO A 325 15.12 8.71 -17.66
CA PRO A 325 15.49 9.81 -16.78
C PRO A 325 16.90 9.61 -16.24
N LEU A 326 17.79 10.59 -16.44
CA LEU A 326 19.17 10.54 -15.93
C LEU A 326 19.23 10.84 -14.43
N LYS A 327 18.14 11.42 -13.90
CA LYS A 327 17.92 11.69 -12.48
C LYS A 327 16.61 11.04 -12.05
N ILE A 328 16.67 10.19 -11.05
CA ILE A 328 15.51 9.49 -10.49
C ILE A 328 15.32 9.91 -9.03
N THR A 329 14.07 9.93 -8.58
CA THR A 329 13.75 10.17 -7.17
C THR A 329 13.82 8.85 -6.42
N CYS A 330 14.64 8.76 -5.38
CA CYS A 330 14.69 7.57 -4.55
C CYS A 330 13.31 7.34 -3.89
N PRO A 331 12.68 6.16 -4.03
CA PRO A 331 11.35 5.90 -3.45
C PRO A 331 11.39 5.90 -1.92
N LYS A 332 12.50 5.44 -1.32
CA LYS A 332 12.65 5.33 0.14
C LYS A 332 12.92 6.66 0.87
N CYS A 333 13.60 7.62 0.23
CA CYS A 333 13.97 8.89 0.89
C CYS A 333 13.66 10.15 0.08
N HIS A 334 13.00 9.99 -1.06
CA HIS A 334 12.56 11.05 -1.97
C HIS A 334 13.65 11.99 -2.48
N ARG A 335 14.93 11.64 -2.30
CA ARG A 335 16.06 12.42 -2.81
C ARG A 335 16.30 12.11 -4.29
N VAL A 336 16.52 13.15 -5.07
CA VAL A 336 16.92 13.02 -6.47
C VAL A 336 18.36 12.50 -6.53
N ILE A 337 18.56 11.34 -7.14
CA ILE A 337 19.85 10.68 -7.33
C ILE A 337 20.11 10.46 -8.83
N SER A 338 21.37 10.34 -9.22
CA SER A 338 21.70 9.94 -10.59
C SER A 338 21.24 8.50 -10.83
N ALA A 339 20.63 8.26 -11.97
CA ALA A 339 20.26 6.92 -12.44
C ALA A 339 21.47 6.01 -12.71
N ALA A 340 22.70 6.55 -12.66
CA ALA A 340 23.95 5.80 -12.82
C ALA A 340 24.45 5.16 -11.50
N HIS A 341 23.87 5.51 -10.35
CA HIS A 341 24.24 4.89 -9.07
C HIS A 341 23.50 3.56 -8.88
N SER A 342 24.19 2.49 -8.47
CA SER A 342 23.59 1.18 -8.14
C SER A 342 22.75 1.23 -6.85
N VAL A 343 23.07 2.16 -5.95
CA VAL A 343 22.36 2.39 -4.68
C VAL A 343 22.14 3.88 -4.41
N CYS A 344 21.04 4.21 -3.73
CA CYS A 344 20.79 5.56 -3.26
C CYS A 344 21.84 5.96 -2.22
N THR A 345 22.63 6.99 -2.53
CA THR A 345 23.70 7.52 -1.67
C THR A 345 23.21 8.12 -0.34
N ASN A 346 21.89 8.22 -0.13
CA ASN A 346 21.28 8.78 1.07
C ASN A 346 20.62 7.73 1.99
N CYS A 347 20.04 6.66 1.46
CA CYS A 347 19.26 5.69 2.27
C CYS A 347 19.49 4.21 1.92
N GLY A 348 20.38 3.93 0.97
CA GLY A 348 20.77 2.58 0.57
C GLY A 348 19.79 1.82 -0.32
N PHE A 349 18.75 2.45 -0.88
CA PHE A 349 17.82 1.79 -1.82
C PHE A 349 18.53 1.31 -3.10
N HIS A 350 18.34 0.06 -3.51
CA HIS A 350 18.94 -0.51 -4.72
C HIS A 350 18.21 -0.03 -5.98
N VAL A 351 18.91 0.73 -6.83
CA VAL A 351 18.33 1.34 -8.03
C VAL A 351 18.13 0.31 -9.16
N GLU A 352 18.90 -0.77 -9.13
CA GLU A 352 18.84 -1.88 -10.10
C GLU A 352 17.47 -2.58 -10.11
N ASP A 353 16.77 -2.63 -8.96
CA ASP A 353 15.44 -3.23 -8.84
C ASP A 353 14.38 -2.55 -9.72
N MET A 354 14.55 -1.26 -10.03
CA MET A 354 13.65 -0.52 -10.93
C MET A 354 13.75 -1.02 -12.38
N SER A 355 14.93 -1.45 -12.82
CA SER A 355 15.15 -1.91 -14.19
C SER A 355 14.50 -3.28 -14.43
N VAL A 356 14.56 -4.16 -13.43
CA VAL A 356 13.90 -5.47 -13.43
C VAL A 356 12.38 -5.30 -13.36
N ALA A 357 11.88 -4.41 -12.50
CA ALA A 357 10.46 -4.08 -12.44
C ALA A 357 9.94 -3.57 -13.80
N ALA A 358 10.69 -2.72 -14.50
CA ALA A 358 10.29 -2.21 -15.82
C ALA A 358 10.24 -3.30 -16.91
N ALA A 359 11.08 -4.32 -16.83
CA ALA A 359 11.01 -5.48 -17.73
C ALA A 359 9.76 -6.32 -17.45
N LEU A 360 9.46 -6.60 -16.18
CA LEU A 360 8.27 -7.33 -15.77
C LEU A 360 6.97 -6.64 -16.18
N VAL A 361 6.91 -5.29 -16.10
CA VAL A 361 5.76 -4.52 -16.59
C VAL A 361 5.56 -4.71 -18.10
N ARG A 362 6.63 -4.68 -18.88
CA ARG A 362 6.57 -4.90 -20.33
C ARG A 362 6.10 -6.32 -20.67
N ASP A 363 6.56 -7.31 -19.93
CA ASP A 363 6.12 -8.70 -20.11
C ASP A 363 4.64 -8.85 -19.74
N ALA A 364 4.18 -8.16 -18.69
CA ALA A 364 2.77 -8.12 -18.34
C ALA A 364 1.90 -7.46 -19.43
N GLU A 365 2.37 -6.35 -20.02
CA GLU A 365 1.70 -5.70 -21.17
C GLU A 365 1.56 -6.66 -22.35
N ASN A 366 2.60 -7.42 -22.67
CA ASN A 366 2.56 -8.43 -23.72
C ASN A 366 1.55 -9.55 -23.39
N LYS A 367 1.49 -10.00 -22.13
CA LYS A 367 0.51 -11.02 -21.70
C LYS A 367 -0.93 -10.51 -21.78
N LEU A 368 -1.17 -9.24 -21.46
CA LEU A 368 -2.48 -8.60 -21.64
C LEU A 368 -2.88 -8.51 -23.11
N GLN A 369 -1.95 -8.30 -24.04
CA GLN A 369 -2.25 -8.31 -25.48
C GLN A 369 -2.66 -9.69 -26.00
N CYS A 370 -2.27 -10.76 -25.31
CA CYS A 370 -2.62 -12.14 -25.62
C CYS A 370 -3.77 -12.69 -24.75
N ASP A 371 -4.56 -11.81 -24.09
CA ASP A 371 -5.67 -12.14 -23.17
C ASP A 371 -5.31 -13.04 -21.97
N ASN A 372 -4.02 -13.23 -21.67
CA ASN A 372 -3.57 -14.00 -20.51
C ASN A 372 -3.51 -13.11 -19.26
N THR A 373 -4.68 -12.89 -18.66
CA THR A 373 -4.88 -11.94 -17.56
C THR A 373 -4.27 -12.42 -16.24
N GLU A 374 -4.22 -13.74 -15.98
CA GLU A 374 -3.65 -14.31 -14.75
C GLU A 374 -2.12 -14.15 -14.70
N GLU A 375 -1.43 -14.50 -15.78
CA GLU A 375 0.03 -14.31 -15.85
C GLU A 375 0.40 -12.82 -15.81
N ALA A 376 -0.37 -11.97 -16.49
CA ALA A 376 -0.16 -10.53 -16.43
C ALA A 376 -0.28 -9.97 -15.00
N TYR A 377 -1.28 -10.44 -14.23
CA TYR A 377 -1.45 -10.06 -12.83
C TYR A 377 -0.25 -10.47 -11.97
N PHE A 378 0.22 -11.71 -12.14
CA PHE A 378 1.38 -12.22 -11.41
C PHE A 378 2.67 -11.44 -11.71
N LEU A 379 2.91 -11.12 -12.99
CA LEU A 379 4.05 -10.31 -13.41
C LEU A 379 4.00 -8.89 -12.83
N LEU A 380 2.82 -8.25 -12.80
CA LEU A 380 2.65 -6.93 -12.22
C LEU A 380 2.80 -6.93 -10.69
N LYS A 381 2.36 -7.99 -9.99
CA LYS A 381 2.61 -8.13 -8.55
C LYS A 381 4.11 -8.21 -8.24
N LYS A 382 4.86 -9.02 -8.98
CA LYS A 382 6.32 -9.07 -8.86
C LYS A 382 6.97 -7.72 -9.15
N ALA A 383 6.49 -7.02 -10.18
CA ALA A 383 6.97 -5.67 -10.49
C ALA A 383 6.69 -4.68 -9.34
N LYS A 384 5.54 -4.80 -8.67
CA LYS A 384 5.15 -3.97 -7.51
C LYS A 384 6.02 -4.24 -6.28
N GLU A 385 6.43 -5.48 -6.04
CA GLU A 385 7.35 -5.84 -4.94
C GLU A 385 8.71 -5.14 -5.11
N LEU A 386 9.22 -5.09 -6.35
CA LEU A 386 10.48 -4.44 -6.70
C LEU A 386 10.36 -2.91 -6.81
N TRP A 387 9.17 -2.38 -7.15
CA TRP A 387 8.91 -0.96 -7.32
C TRP A 387 7.57 -0.54 -6.69
N GLN A 388 7.60 -0.37 -5.38
CA GLN A 388 6.39 -0.14 -4.57
C GLN A 388 5.68 1.19 -4.85
N ASP A 389 6.37 2.26 -5.28
CA ASP A 389 5.74 3.59 -5.48
C ASP A 389 5.42 3.94 -6.95
N ASN A 390 5.22 2.94 -7.82
CA ASN A 390 4.91 3.18 -9.24
C ASN A 390 3.39 3.21 -9.53
N SER A 391 2.87 4.40 -9.83
CA SER A 391 1.47 4.65 -10.17
C SER A 391 0.97 3.91 -11.42
N ASN A 392 1.82 3.66 -12.41
CA ASN A 392 1.42 2.92 -13.62
C ASN A 392 1.15 1.44 -13.30
N ILE A 393 2.00 0.82 -12.46
CA ILE A 393 1.79 -0.57 -12.00
C ILE A 393 0.47 -0.66 -11.23
N ASP A 394 0.16 0.33 -10.39
CA ASP A 394 -1.09 0.40 -9.65
C ASP A 394 -2.31 0.53 -10.55
N GLU A 395 -2.25 1.39 -11.57
CA GLU A 395 -3.35 1.54 -12.54
C GLU A 395 -3.60 0.25 -13.34
N MET A 396 -2.53 -0.43 -13.77
CA MET A 396 -2.63 -1.69 -14.50
C MET A 396 -3.21 -2.81 -13.63
N LEU A 397 -2.71 -2.96 -12.39
CA LEU A 397 -3.27 -3.90 -11.41
C LEU A 397 -4.75 -3.62 -11.15
N LYS A 398 -5.13 -2.33 -11.01
CA LYS A 398 -6.53 -1.94 -10.81
C LYS A 398 -7.42 -2.30 -12.00
N LYS A 399 -6.95 -2.13 -13.23
CA LYS A 399 -7.70 -2.53 -14.44
C LYS A 399 -7.91 -4.04 -14.52
N ILE A 400 -6.88 -4.83 -14.25
CA ILE A 400 -6.98 -6.30 -14.21
C ILE A 400 -7.91 -6.75 -13.10
N GLN A 401 -7.75 -6.18 -11.90
CA GLN A 401 -8.59 -6.50 -10.76
C GLN A 401 -10.07 -6.19 -11.04
N ASN A 402 -10.37 -5.07 -11.70
CA ASN A 402 -11.74 -4.75 -12.11
C ASN A 402 -12.32 -5.79 -13.08
N LYS A 403 -11.55 -6.27 -14.06
CA LYS A 403 -12.00 -7.35 -14.96
C LYS A 403 -12.27 -8.65 -14.21
N ILE A 404 -11.37 -9.04 -13.31
CA ILE A 404 -11.52 -10.23 -12.46
C ILE A 404 -12.78 -10.10 -11.60
N ASN A 405 -12.97 -8.95 -10.95
CA ASN A 405 -14.14 -8.69 -10.10
C ASN A 405 -15.44 -8.79 -10.91
N ILE A 406 -15.50 -8.25 -12.14
CA ILE A 406 -16.70 -8.39 -12.99
C ILE A 406 -17.01 -9.86 -13.30
N ILE A 407 -16.00 -10.68 -13.56
CA ILE A 407 -16.18 -12.12 -13.82
C ILE A 407 -16.69 -12.82 -12.56
N VAL A 408 -16.05 -12.58 -11.41
CA VAL A 408 -16.42 -13.16 -10.12
C VAL A 408 -17.84 -12.74 -9.71
N ASP A 409 -18.20 -11.47 -9.88
CA ASP A 409 -19.54 -10.96 -9.57
C ASP A 409 -20.61 -11.67 -10.41
N ARG A 410 -20.34 -11.92 -11.69
CA ARG A 410 -21.26 -12.67 -12.57
C ARG A 410 -21.33 -14.15 -12.23
N GLN A 411 -20.21 -14.77 -11.84
CA GLN A 411 -20.20 -16.14 -11.32
C GLN A 411 -21.05 -16.23 -10.05
N ASN A 412 -20.90 -15.27 -9.12
CA ASN A 412 -21.72 -15.20 -7.92
C ASN A 412 -23.21 -15.01 -8.23
N LYS A 413 -23.57 -14.21 -9.24
CA LYS A 413 -24.97 -14.12 -9.71
C LYS A 413 -25.51 -15.45 -10.24
N ILE A 414 -24.70 -16.23 -10.96
CA ILE A 414 -25.11 -17.58 -11.41
C ILE A 414 -25.37 -18.47 -10.20
N LEU A 415 -24.49 -18.45 -9.19
CA LEU A 415 -24.70 -19.19 -7.94
C LEU A 415 -25.97 -18.75 -7.21
N GLU A 416 -26.22 -17.45 -7.13
CA GLU A 416 -27.44 -16.88 -6.52
C GLU A 416 -28.70 -17.33 -7.27
N PHE A 417 -28.69 -17.33 -8.61
CA PHE A 417 -29.80 -17.86 -9.41
C PHE A 417 -30.01 -19.36 -9.19
N VAL A 418 -28.92 -20.14 -9.07
CA VAL A 418 -28.99 -21.57 -8.79
C VAL A 418 -29.57 -21.84 -7.39
N GLU A 419 -29.16 -21.07 -6.38
CA GLU A 419 -29.69 -21.14 -5.02
C GLU A 419 -31.18 -20.81 -4.98
N LYS A 420 -31.59 -19.77 -5.71
CA LYS A 420 -33.00 -19.38 -5.88
C LYS A 420 -33.78 -20.29 -6.83
N LYS A 421 -33.14 -21.29 -7.43
CA LYS A 421 -33.69 -22.18 -8.47
C LYS A 421 -34.24 -21.44 -9.70
N ALA A 422 -33.76 -20.23 -9.95
CA ALA A 422 -34.16 -19.37 -11.09
C ALA A 422 -33.30 -19.72 -12.31
N TYR A 423 -33.49 -20.92 -12.85
CA TYR A 423 -32.60 -21.52 -13.83
C TYR A 423 -32.66 -20.85 -15.21
N TYR A 424 -33.82 -20.33 -15.64
CA TYR A 424 -33.87 -19.58 -16.90
C TYR A 424 -33.05 -18.28 -16.83
N SER A 425 -33.10 -17.59 -15.69
CA SER A 425 -32.29 -16.40 -15.41
C SER A 425 -30.81 -16.73 -15.33
N GLY A 426 -30.45 -17.84 -14.65
CA GLY A 426 -29.08 -18.35 -14.62
C GLY A 426 -28.52 -18.70 -16.00
N MET A 427 -29.34 -19.32 -16.88
CA MET A 427 -28.93 -19.65 -18.25
C MET A 427 -28.63 -18.38 -19.08
N LYS A 428 -29.44 -17.32 -18.92
CA LYS A 428 -29.17 -16.03 -19.58
C LYS A 428 -27.83 -15.42 -19.14
N GLU A 429 -27.53 -15.49 -17.84
CA GLU A 429 -26.26 -14.98 -17.31
C GLU A 429 -25.06 -15.82 -17.78
N ILE A 430 -25.21 -17.15 -17.89
CA ILE A 430 -24.20 -18.03 -18.49
C ILE A 430 -23.88 -17.64 -19.93
N ILE A 431 -24.91 -17.44 -20.77
CA ILE A 431 -24.74 -17.02 -22.17
C ILE A 431 -24.02 -15.67 -22.26
N SER A 432 -24.32 -14.75 -21.32
CA SER A 432 -23.66 -13.45 -21.22
C SER A 432 -22.19 -13.57 -20.80
N LEU A 433 -21.89 -14.42 -19.82
CA LEU A 433 -20.54 -14.63 -19.28
C LEU A 433 -19.61 -15.36 -20.28
N LYS A 434 -20.14 -16.30 -21.06
CA LYS A 434 -19.42 -16.99 -22.15
C LYS A 434 -18.81 -16.03 -23.18
N LYS A 435 -19.40 -14.84 -23.37
CA LYS A 435 -18.87 -13.82 -24.28
C LYS A 435 -17.61 -13.13 -23.75
N LEU A 436 -17.35 -13.22 -22.44
CA LEU A 436 -16.25 -12.54 -21.75
C LEU A 436 -15.15 -13.50 -21.30
N ASN A 437 -15.50 -14.74 -20.99
CA ASN A 437 -14.57 -15.74 -20.48
C ASN A 437 -15.10 -17.16 -20.77
N THR A 438 -14.21 -18.11 -21.00
CA THR A 438 -14.52 -19.54 -21.06
C THR A 438 -13.80 -20.23 -19.91
N SER A 439 -14.53 -20.94 -19.05
CA SER A 439 -13.96 -21.61 -17.89
C SER A 439 -14.76 -22.85 -17.52
N ALA A 440 -14.11 -23.80 -16.83
CA ALA A 440 -14.76 -25.02 -16.36
C ALA A 440 -15.97 -24.76 -15.44
N PHE A 441 -15.98 -23.62 -14.72
CA PHE A 441 -17.14 -23.17 -13.95
C PHE A 441 -18.38 -23.02 -14.84
N ILE A 442 -18.23 -22.36 -15.98
CA ILE A 442 -19.34 -22.06 -16.90
C ILE A 442 -19.92 -23.35 -17.46
N ASP A 443 -19.07 -24.26 -17.93
CA ASP A 443 -19.50 -25.53 -18.51
C ASP A 443 -20.25 -26.41 -17.49
N THR A 444 -19.76 -26.41 -16.24
CA THR A 444 -20.38 -27.17 -15.14
C THR A 444 -21.78 -26.65 -14.84
N TYR A 445 -21.92 -25.33 -14.63
CA TYR A 445 -23.22 -24.74 -14.27
C TYR A 445 -24.20 -24.72 -15.43
N GLU A 446 -23.75 -24.63 -16.68
CA GLU A 446 -24.63 -24.75 -17.84
C GLU A 446 -25.31 -26.12 -17.90
N LYS A 447 -24.55 -27.19 -17.63
CA LYS A 447 -25.07 -28.56 -17.59
C LYS A 447 -26.08 -28.74 -16.44
N ILE A 448 -25.78 -28.24 -15.24
CA ILE A 448 -26.69 -28.32 -14.09
C ILE A 448 -28.01 -27.59 -14.39
N ILE A 449 -27.92 -26.36 -14.89
CA ILE A 449 -29.08 -25.51 -15.16
C ILE A 449 -29.95 -26.10 -16.28
N SER A 450 -29.35 -26.58 -17.37
CA SER A 450 -30.09 -27.18 -18.48
C SER A 450 -30.87 -28.44 -18.08
N ILE A 451 -30.29 -29.31 -17.24
CA ILE A 451 -31.00 -30.49 -16.71
C ILE A 451 -32.24 -30.06 -15.92
N LYS A 452 -32.10 -29.05 -15.05
CA LYS A 452 -33.21 -28.59 -14.20
C LYS A 452 -34.32 -27.90 -14.97
N ILE A 453 -33.98 -27.15 -16.03
CA ILE A 453 -34.96 -26.59 -16.96
C ILE A 453 -35.76 -27.72 -17.63
N ALA A 454 -35.09 -28.74 -18.17
CA ALA A 454 -35.75 -29.85 -18.84
C ALA A 454 -36.67 -30.67 -17.91
N GLU A 455 -36.26 -30.86 -16.64
CA GLU A 455 -37.11 -31.49 -15.61
C GLU A 455 -38.41 -30.70 -15.37
N ALA A 456 -38.33 -29.37 -15.27
CA ALA A 456 -39.51 -28.52 -15.07
C ALA A 456 -40.43 -28.48 -16.30
N GLU A 457 -39.86 -28.40 -17.51
CA GLU A 457 -40.61 -28.42 -18.77
C GLU A 457 -41.39 -29.73 -18.97
N LYS A 458 -40.80 -30.87 -18.56
CA LYS A 458 -41.49 -32.17 -18.59
C LYS A 458 -42.72 -32.21 -17.69
N LEU A 459 -42.63 -31.65 -16.48
CA LEU A 459 -43.78 -31.55 -15.57
C LEU A 459 -44.87 -30.64 -16.15
N MET A 460 -44.48 -29.56 -16.85
CA MET A 460 -45.42 -28.68 -17.52
C MET A 460 -46.16 -29.35 -18.69
N GLN A 461 -45.47 -30.20 -19.46
CA GLN A 461 -46.13 -31.01 -20.49
C GLN A 461 -47.18 -31.94 -19.87
N GLN A 462 -46.84 -32.65 -18.79
CA GLN A 462 -47.78 -33.52 -18.07
C GLN A 462 -48.98 -32.75 -17.51
N ALA A 463 -48.78 -31.53 -17.01
CA ALA A 463 -49.85 -30.71 -16.46
C ALA A 463 -50.86 -30.26 -17.53
N ASN A 464 -50.41 -30.05 -18.78
CA ASN A 464 -51.25 -29.66 -19.90
C ASN A 464 -52.12 -30.80 -20.44
N ASP A 465 -51.70 -32.06 -20.27
CA ASP A 465 -52.42 -33.25 -20.75
C ASP A 465 -53.52 -33.73 -19.77
N ILE A 466 -53.56 -33.18 -18.56
CA ILE A 466 -54.48 -33.59 -17.48
C ILE A 466 -55.65 -32.61 -17.36
N THR A 467 -56.86 -33.15 -17.26
CA THR A 467 -58.11 -32.38 -17.10
C THR A 467 -58.48 -32.10 -15.64
N ASN A 468 -57.89 -32.82 -14.68
CA ASN A 468 -58.14 -32.62 -13.25
C ASN A 468 -57.33 -31.43 -12.71
N GLU A 469 -58.03 -30.35 -12.34
CA GLU A 469 -57.45 -29.11 -11.84
C GLU A 469 -56.51 -29.31 -10.64
N SER A 470 -56.89 -30.17 -9.67
CA SER A 470 -56.07 -30.41 -8.47
C SER A 470 -54.73 -31.05 -8.81
N VAL A 471 -54.73 -31.99 -9.77
CA VAL A 471 -53.51 -32.70 -10.22
C VAL A 471 -52.62 -31.77 -11.04
N SER A 472 -53.21 -30.94 -11.92
CA SER A 472 -52.46 -29.94 -12.69
C SER A 472 -51.84 -28.86 -11.78
N ILE A 473 -52.55 -28.41 -10.74
CA ILE A 473 -52.00 -27.50 -9.71
C ILE A 473 -50.78 -28.14 -9.02
N GLU A 474 -50.87 -29.41 -8.65
CA GLU A 474 -49.76 -30.14 -8.01
C GLU A 474 -48.53 -30.23 -8.94
N LEU A 475 -48.73 -30.58 -10.22
CA LEU A 475 -47.64 -30.68 -11.21
C LEU A 475 -46.99 -29.33 -11.49
N CYS A 476 -47.75 -28.26 -11.69
CA CYS A 476 -47.20 -26.91 -11.86
C CYS A 476 -46.45 -26.44 -10.60
N THR A 477 -46.94 -26.81 -9.41
CA THR A 477 -46.25 -26.51 -8.14
C THR A 477 -44.94 -27.27 -8.04
N LYS A 478 -44.90 -28.56 -8.43
CA LYS A 478 -43.66 -29.34 -8.53
C LYS A 478 -42.69 -28.74 -9.54
N ALA A 479 -43.19 -28.27 -10.69
CA ALA A 479 -42.37 -27.59 -11.70
C ALA A 479 -41.70 -26.34 -11.13
N LEU A 480 -42.43 -25.49 -10.37
CA LEU A 480 -41.87 -24.30 -9.72
C LEU A 480 -40.93 -24.61 -8.55
N ASN A 481 -41.15 -25.72 -7.85
CA ASN A 481 -40.23 -26.21 -6.81
C ASN A 481 -38.90 -26.69 -7.41
N ILE A 482 -38.90 -27.12 -8.68
CA ILE A 482 -37.68 -27.42 -9.44
C ILE A 482 -37.10 -26.14 -10.03
N CYS A 483 -37.88 -25.36 -10.79
CA CYS A 483 -37.44 -24.15 -11.49
C CYS A 483 -38.39 -22.99 -11.16
N SER A 484 -37.97 -22.11 -10.26
CA SER A 484 -38.83 -21.07 -9.67
C SER A 484 -39.25 -19.97 -10.65
N ASP A 485 -38.48 -19.78 -11.73
CA ASP A 485 -38.74 -18.81 -12.79
C ASP A 485 -39.30 -19.44 -14.08
N CYS A 486 -39.87 -20.65 -14.00
CA CYS A 486 -40.62 -21.27 -15.10
C CYS A 486 -41.89 -20.45 -15.40
N THR A 487 -41.84 -19.65 -16.47
CA THR A 487 -42.91 -18.72 -16.85
C THR A 487 -44.23 -19.40 -17.17
N ASP A 488 -44.17 -20.59 -17.76
CA ASP A 488 -45.35 -21.34 -18.16
C ASP A 488 -46.12 -21.84 -16.93
N ALA A 489 -45.40 -22.36 -15.93
CA ALA A 489 -45.97 -22.78 -14.66
C ALA A 489 -46.57 -21.61 -13.86
N LEU A 490 -45.87 -20.47 -13.82
CA LEU A 490 -46.37 -19.24 -13.17
C LEU A 490 -47.66 -18.73 -13.84
N THR A 491 -47.66 -18.66 -15.17
CA THR A 491 -48.81 -18.19 -15.96
C THR A 491 -50.02 -19.09 -15.74
N TRP A 492 -49.80 -20.40 -15.72
CA TRP A 492 -50.88 -21.37 -15.47
C TRP A 492 -51.45 -21.22 -14.05
N LEU A 493 -50.61 -21.24 -13.01
CA LEU A 493 -51.04 -21.15 -11.61
C LEU A 493 -51.69 -19.81 -11.25
N SER A 494 -51.35 -18.72 -11.96
CA SER A 494 -51.98 -17.41 -11.74
C SER A 494 -53.50 -17.42 -11.93
N LYS A 495 -54.04 -18.37 -12.71
CA LYS A 495 -55.48 -18.55 -12.91
C LYS A 495 -56.17 -19.15 -11.68
N TYR A 496 -55.43 -19.81 -10.80
CA TYR A 496 -55.92 -20.57 -9.64
C TYR A 496 -55.20 -20.17 -8.33
N PRO A 497 -55.35 -18.90 -7.88
CA PRO A 497 -54.68 -18.43 -6.68
C PRO A 497 -55.21 -19.14 -5.41
N PRO A 498 -54.36 -19.31 -4.37
CA PRO A 498 -54.78 -19.95 -3.12
C PRO A 498 -55.85 -19.12 -2.39
N LYS A 499 -56.68 -19.78 -1.58
CA LYS A 499 -57.69 -19.11 -0.74
C LYS A 499 -57.03 -18.35 0.42
N PRO A 500 -57.52 -17.16 0.80
CA PRO A 500 -56.94 -16.38 1.89
C PRO A 500 -57.15 -17.07 3.26
N PRO A 501 -56.27 -16.81 4.24
CA PRO A 501 -56.50 -17.23 5.62
C PRO A 501 -57.66 -16.43 6.23
N TYR A 502 -58.19 -16.90 7.36
CA TYR A 502 -59.26 -16.23 8.09
C TYR A 502 -59.06 -16.35 9.61
N ASN A 503 -59.88 -15.62 10.39
CA ASN A 503 -59.84 -15.65 11.86
C ASN A 503 -58.44 -15.38 12.45
N LEU A 504 -57.75 -14.37 11.89
CA LEU A 504 -56.47 -13.90 12.39
C LEU A 504 -56.64 -13.34 13.80
N ARG A 505 -55.85 -13.85 14.73
CA ARG A 505 -55.84 -13.54 16.16
C ARG A 505 -54.39 -13.33 16.62
N TYR A 506 -54.20 -12.64 17.74
CA TYR A 506 -52.88 -12.33 18.27
C TYR A 506 -52.78 -12.54 19.78
N GLU A 507 -51.55 -12.72 20.24
CA GLU A 507 -51.15 -12.70 21.64
C GLU A 507 -49.87 -11.86 21.77
N VAL A 508 -49.85 -10.94 22.74
CA VAL A 508 -48.67 -10.11 23.04
C VAL A 508 -47.89 -10.76 24.17
N LEU A 509 -46.65 -11.11 23.90
CA LEU A 509 -45.66 -11.51 24.90
C LEU A 509 -44.70 -10.33 25.15
N ASN A 510 -43.87 -10.41 26.19
CA ASN A 510 -43.06 -9.28 26.68
C ASN A 510 -42.21 -8.59 25.60
N ASP A 511 -41.76 -9.31 24.58
CA ASP A 511 -40.87 -8.85 23.50
C ASP A 511 -41.34 -9.27 22.10
N SER A 512 -42.54 -9.83 21.98
CA SER A 512 -42.99 -10.48 20.74
C SER A 512 -44.50 -10.48 20.57
N VAL A 513 -44.94 -10.58 19.32
CA VAL A 513 -46.36 -10.75 18.97
C VAL A 513 -46.53 -12.08 18.26
N VAL A 514 -47.30 -12.98 18.86
CA VAL A 514 -47.69 -14.26 18.26
C VAL A 514 -48.96 -14.05 17.47
N LEU A 515 -48.97 -14.43 16.20
CA LEU A 515 -50.11 -14.34 15.30
C LEU A 515 -50.56 -15.76 14.95
N LYS A 516 -51.86 -16.02 15.03
CA LYS A 516 -52.47 -17.31 14.66
C LYS A 516 -53.66 -17.08 13.75
N TRP A 517 -53.90 -17.96 12.80
CA TRP A 517 -55.04 -17.89 11.88
C TRP A 517 -55.59 -19.28 11.60
N ASP A 518 -56.69 -19.35 10.85
CA ASP A 518 -57.25 -20.60 10.35
C ASP A 518 -57.16 -20.62 8.81
N SER A 519 -57.12 -21.82 8.22
CA SER A 519 -57.04 -22.03 6.77
C SER A 519 -58.15 -22.92 6.23
N ARG A 520 -58.49 -22.72 4.95
CA ARG A 520 -59.46 -23.53 4.18
C ARG A 520 -58.79 -24.49 3.20
N GLU A 521 -57.47 -24.43 3.07
CA GLU A 521 -56.66 -25.30 2.23
C GLU A 521 -55.51 -25.85 3.06
N ALA A 522 -55.40 -27.17 3.17
CA ALA A 522 -54.40 -27.84 4.00
C ALA A 522 -53.10 -28.13 3.24
N ASP A 523 -53.17 -28.34 1.91
CA ASP A 523 -52.05 -28.86 1.14
C ASP A 523 -51.37 -27.77 0.29
N ASN A 524 -50.03 -27.74 0.31
CA ASN A 524 -49.16 -26.92 -0.56
C ASN A 524 -49.39 -25.40 -0.50
N VAL A 525 -49.90 -24.88 0.63
CA VAL A 525 -50.06 -23.43 0.87
C VAL A 525 -49.16 -23.00 2.02
N LYS A 526 -48.34 -21.98 1.77
CA LYS A 526 -47.57 -21.25 2.78
C LYS A 526 -48.28 -19.95 3.10
N TYR A 527 -47.95 -19.34 4.23
CA TYR A 527 -48.46 -18.02 4.62
C TYR A 527 -47.33 -17.02 4.66
N ARG A 528 -47.56 -15.85 4.09
CA ARG A 528 -46.65 -14.71 4.14
C ARG A 528 -47.26 -13.67 5.07
N VAL A 529 -46.51 -13.31 6.12
CA VAL A 529 -46.98 -12.37 7.13
C VAL A 529 -46.24 -11.05 7.00
N LEU A 530 -47.01 -9.97 6.88
CA LEU A 530 -46.51 -8.61 6.78
C LEU A 530 -46.89 -7.82 8.00
N ARG A 531 -46.05 -6.85 8.34
CA ARG A 531 -46.28 -5.86 9.38
C ARG A 531 -46.13 -4.45 8.83
N LYS A 532 -47.09 -3.59 9.12
CA LYS A 532 -47.04 -2.17 8.76
C LYS A 532 -47.26 -1.29 9.98
N LEU A 533 -46.68 -0.09 9.93
CA LEU A 533 -46.86 0.94 10.93
C LEU A 533 -48.05 1.84 10.54
N ARG A 534 -48.78 2.32 11.55
CA ARG A 534 -49.82 3.37 11.44
C ARG A 534 -51.12 2.99 10.72
N SER A 535 -51.09 2.07 9.74
CA SER A 535 -52.29 1.60 9.04
C SER A 535 -52.18 0.13 8.65
N GLU A 536 -53.31 -0.44 8.26
CA GLU A 536 -53.36 -1.75 7.62
C GLU A 536 -52.56 -1.79 6.30
N PRO A 537 -51.94 -2.95 5.99
CA PRO A 537 -51.41 -3.26 4.66
C PRO A 537 -52.49 -3.26 3.58
N ASN A 538 -52.20 -2.78 2.38
CA ASN A 538 -53.10 -2.81 1.22
C ASN A 538 -52.69 -3.84 0.15
N SER A 539 -51.46 -4.35 0.18
CA SER A 539 -50.94 -5.32 -0.78
C SER A 539 -49.86 -6.21 -0.15
N ILE A 540 -49.41 -7.24 -0.89
CA ILE A 540 -48.38 -8.17 -0.43
C ILE A 540 -46.98 -7.54 -0.26
N ASP A 541 -46.79 -6.34 -0.80
CA ASP A 541 -45.56 -5.55 -0.70
C ASP A 541 -45.75 -4.29 0.18
N ASP A 542 -46.95 -4.06 0.71
CA ASP A 542 -47.28 -2.91 1.57
C ASP A 542 -47.03 -3.23 3.06
N GLY A 543 -45.76 -3.40 3.40
CA GLY A 543 -45.32 -3.66 4.77
C GLY A 543 -43.97 -4.34 4.85
N LYS A 544 -43.46 -4.51 6.07
CA LYS A 544 -42.26 -5.28 6.36
C LYS A 544 -42.63 -6.77 6.42
N LEU A 545 -41.92 -7.61 5.67
CA LEU A 545 -42.03 -9.06 5.78
C LEU A 545 -41.54 -9.53 7.15
N ILE A 546 -42.39 -10.24 7.89
CA ILE A 546 -42.05 -10.90 9.16
C ILE A 546 -41.51 -12.29 8.90
N GLY A 547 -42.16 -13.03 8.00
CA GLY A 547 -41.68 -14.34 7.58
C GLY A 547 -42.67 -15.09 6.70
N GLN A 548 -42.27 -16.31 6.34
CA GLN A 548 -43.10 -17.28 5.63
C GLN A 548 -43.14 -18.58 6.44
N THR A 549 -44.31 -19.19 6.54
CA THR A 549 -44.54 -20.42 7.33
C THR A 549 -45.54 -21.33 6.64
N GLU A 550 -45.41 -22.64 6.82
CA GLU A 550 -46.44 -23.64 6.45
C GLU A 550 -47.45 -23.83 7.58
N GLU A 551 -47.07 -23.47 8.81
CA GLU A 551 -47.92 -23.51 9.98
C GLU A 551 -48.91 -22.35 9.99
N ASN A 552 -50.02 -22.52 10.71
CA ASN A 552 -51.03 -21.48 10.88
C ASN A 552 -50.70 -20.49 12.01
N GLU A 553 -49.41 -20.32 12.30
CA GLU A 553 -48.89 -19.38 13.29
C GLU A 553 -47.51 -18.83 12.93
N ILE A 554 -47.23 -17.58 13.36
CA ILE A 554 -45.90 -16.98 13.31
C ILE A 554 -45.70 -16.03 14.49
N THR A 555 -44.46 -15.92 14.98
CA THR A 555 -44.08 -14.97 16.02
C THR A 555 -43.20 -13.87 15.46
N ASP A 556 -43.58 -12.62 15.71
CA ASP A 556 -42.77 -11.44 15.40
C ASP A 556 -41.97 -11.01 16.64
N PHE A 557 -40.68 -11.34 16.66
CA PHE A 557 -39.72 -10.95 17.69
C PHE A 557 -39.12 -9.55 17.47
N SER A 558 -39.47 -8.87 16.37
CA SER A 558 -38.86 -7.59 15.97
C SER A 558 -39.74 -6.39 16.33
N VAL A 559 -40.61 -6.56 17.32
CA VAL A 559 -41.54 -5.52 17.77
C VAL A 559 -40.90 -4.65 18.84
N GLU A 560 -41.30 -3.38 18.86
CA GLU A 560 -40.89 -2.42 19.87
C GLU A 560 -42.07 -2.11 20.78
N ALA A 561 -41.83 -2.15 22.10
CA ALA A 561 -42.82 -1.76 23.08
C ALA A 561 -43.29 -0.31 22.85
N GLY A 562 -44.59 -0.06 22.95
CA GLY A 562 -45.21 1.25 22.71
C GLY A 562 -45.35 1.63 21.24
N GLN A 563 -44.96 0.78 20.28
CA GLN A 563 -45.19 1.02 18.86
C GLN A 563 -46.47 0.33 18.39
N THR A 564 -47.33 1.05 17.68
CA THR A 564 -48.53 0.47 17.06
C THR A 564 -48.19 -0.22 15.72
N TYR A 565 -48.67 -1.45 15.58
CA TYR A 565 -48.50 -2.33 14.43
C TYR A 565 -49.84 -2.84 13.88
N TYR A 566 -49.85 -3.09 12.58
CA TYR A 566 -50.91 -3.78 11.86
C TYR A 566 -50.29 -4.95 11.10
N TYR A 567 -50.95 -6.10 11.13
CA TYR A 567 -50.47 -7.31 10.47
C TYR A 567 -51.44 -7.75 9.38
N ALA A 568 -50.88 -8.33 8.31
CA ALA A 568 -51.65 -9.00 7.27
C ALA A 568 -51.02 -10.36 6.96
N VAL A 569 -51.88 -11.34 6.67
CA VAL A 569 -51.49 -12.71 6.32
C VAL A 569 -52.07 -13.05 4.96
N PHE A 570 -51.18 -13.39 4.03
CA PHE A 570 -51.51 -13.83 2.66
C PHE A 570 -51.24 -15.31 2.53
N SER A 571 -52.10 -16.05 1.85
CA SER A 571 -51.78 -17.40 1.41
C SER A 571 -50.89 -17.36 0.17
N TYR A 572 -49.98 -18.31 0.05
CA TYR A 572 -48.90 -18.32 -0.93
C TYR A 572 -48.71 -19.75 -1.45
N ARG A 573 -48.78 -19.94 -2.77
CA ARG A 573 -48.51 -21.22 -3.45
C ARG A 573 -47.45 -20.97 -4.52
N ALA A 574 -46.28 -21.55 -4.33
CA ALA A 574 -45.08 -21.22 -5.12
C ALA A 574 -44.80 -19.71 -5.14
N SER A 575 -45.12 -18.99 -6.22
CA SER A 575 -44.97 -17.52 -6.32
C SER A 575 -46.30 -16.77 -6.47
N ILE A 576 -47.43 -17.47 -6.37
CA ILE A 576 -48.78 -16.92 -6.51
C ILE A 576 -49.40 -16.74 -5.13
N HIS A 577 -50.01 -15.59 -4.88
CA HIS A 577 -50.64 -15.27 -3.61
C HIS A 577 -52.17 -15.17 -3.72
N SER A 578 -52.84 -15.25 -2.58
CA SER A 578 -54.29 -15.04 -2.50
C SER A 578 -54.67 -13.63 -2.97
N LYS A 579 -55.86 -13.51 -3.59
CA LYS A 579 -56.42 -12.23 -4.04
C LYS A 579 -56.81 -11.31 -2.88
N ALA A 580 -57.14 -11.89 -1.73
CA ALA A 580 -57.43 -11.19 -0.48
C ALA A 580 -56.46 -11.65 0.62
N PHE A 581 -56.51 -11.02 1.78
CA PHE A 581 -55.69 -11.35 2.96
C PHE A 581 -56.51 -11.14 4.23
N SER A 582 -56.09 -11.79 5.32
CA SER A 582 -56.62 -11.49 6.66
C SER A 582 -55.74 -10.44 7.32
N TYR A 583 -56.33 -9.49 8.05
CA TYR A 583 -55.57 -8.46 8.75
C TYR A 583 -56.02 -8.31 10.20
N ILE A 584 -55.14 -7.76 11.05
CA ILE A 584 -55.44 -7.42 12.44
C ILE A 584 -54.61 -6.22 12.91
N GLY A 585 -55.22 -5.36 13.73
CA GLY A 585 -54.61 -4.15 14.26
C GLY A 585 -55.68 -3.13 14.67
N PRO A 586 -55.33 -2.04 15.38
CA PRO A 586 -53.99 -1.72 15.90
C PRO A 586 -53.56 -2.64 17.07
N ILE A 587 -52.32 -3.12 17.06
CA ILE A 587 -51.68 -3.86 18.16
C ILE A 587 -50.52 -3.03 18.70
N MET A 588 -50.46 -2.80 20.01
CA MET A 588 -49.34 -2.11 20.65
C MET A 588 -48.76 -2.98 21.77
N PRO A 589 -47.64 -3.69 21.53
CA PRO A 589 -46.99 -4.44 22.58
C PRO A 589 -46.47 -3.48 23.67
N VAL A 590 -46.48 -3.94 24.92
CA VAL A 590 -45.99 -3.20 26.08
C VAL A 590 -45.03 -4.08 26.86
N SER A 591 -43.99 -3.49 27.46
CA SER A 591 -42.96 -4.23 28.17
C SER A 591 -42.68 -3.59 29.52
N GLU A 592 -42.31 -4.40 30.49
CA GLU A 592 -41.82 -3.92 31.79
C GLU A 592 -40.45 -3.24 31.64
N VAL A 593 -39.99 -2.58 32.70
CA VAL A 593 -38.58 -2.17 32.81
C VAL A 593 -37.68 -3.41 32.92
N ASP A 594 -36.43 -3.28 32.50
CA ASP A 594 -35.44 -4.35 32.53
C ASP A 594 -34.20 -3.93 33.34
N ASN A 595 -33.28 -4.86 33.62
CA ASN A 595 -32.03 -4.61 34.35
C ASN A 595 -32.23 -3.84 35.66
N ILE A 596 -33.14 -4.33 36.51
CA ILE A 596 -33.43 -3.69 37.80
C ILE A 596 -32.25 -3.93 38.74
N GLU A 597 -31.61 -2.84 39.17
CA GLU A 597 -30.57 -2.82 40.18
C GLU A 597 -31.09 -2.17 41.46
N VAL A 598 -30.65 -2.71 42.60
CA VAL A 598 -31.09 -2.27 43.93
C VAL A 598 -29.86 -1.98 44.78
N GLU A 599 -29.64 -0.69 45.07
CA GLU A 599 -28.61 -0.26 46.01
C GLU A 599 -29.20 -0.09 47.40
N ASN A 600 -28.59 -0.76 48.37
CA ASN A 600 -29.05 -0.84 49.74
C ASN A 600 -28.20 0.08 50.63
N SER A 601 -28.84 1.01 51.33
CA SER A 601 -28.18 1.97 52.22
C SER A 601 -28.85 1.96 53.61
N GLY A 602 -28.48 2.90 54.47
CA GLY A 602 -28.92 2.97 55.86
C GLY A 602 -30.40 3.29 56.02
N THR A 603 -30.83 4.36 55.36
CA THR A 603 -32.20 4.92 55.46
C THR A 603 -32.81 5.19 54.08
N GLU A 604 -32.20 4.63 53.04
CA GLU A 604 -32.60 4.82 51.65
C GLU A 604 -32.34 3.54 50.85
N ILE A 605 -33.11 3.35 49.78
CA ILE A 605 -32.90 2.32 48.77
C ILE A 605 -32.99 3.00 47.40
N ILE A 606 -31.95 2.86 46.59
CA ILE A 606 -31.95 3.38 45.22
C ILE A 606 -32.27 2.24 44.28
N LEU A 607 -33.32 2.41 43.48
CA LEU A 607 -33.71 1.51 42.41
C LEU A 607 -33.33 2.15 41.08
N SER A 608 -32.61 1.43 40.24
CA SER A 608 -32.31 1.83 38.87
C SER A 608 -32.72 0.73 37.90
N TRP A 609 -33.07 1.10 36.67
CA TRP A 609 -33.50 0.17 35.63
C TRP A 609 -33.34 0.75 34.23
N SER A 610 -33.43 -0.13 33.23
CA SER A 610 -33.51 0.20 31.82
C SER A 610 -34.98 0.30 31.37
N THR A 611 -35.36 1.42 30.79
CA THR A 611 -36.74 1.67 30.36
C THR A 611 -36.90 1.58 28.85
N PRO A 612 -37.96 0.91 28.34
CA PRO A 612 -38.25 0.87 26.92
C PRO A 612 -38.43 2.27 26.32
N VAL A 613 -37.88 2.50 25.12
CA VAL A 613 -37.73 3.83 24.49
C VAL A 613 -39.03 4.64 24.40
N LYS A 614 -40.17 3.97 24.18
CA LYS A 614 -41.48 4.63 24.01
C LYS A 614 -42.34 4.63 25.28
N ALA A 615 -41.78 4.21 26.42
CA ALA A 615 -42.46 4.34 27.70
C ALA A 615 -42.65 5.83 28.04
N LYS A 616 -43.85 6.17 28.50
CA LYS A 616 -44.24 7.53 28.85
C LYS A 616 -43.83 7.90 30.27
N ALA A 617 -43.94 6.96 31.20
CA ALA A 617 -43.63 7.11 32.62
C ALA A 617 -43.48 5.73 33.28
N VAL A 618 -42.94 5.72 34.49
CA VAL A 618 -42.89 4.53 35.36
C VAL A 618 -43.57 4.90 36.68
N GLU A 619 -44.33 3.96 37.24
CA GLU A 619 -44.90 4.07 38.59
C GLU A 619 -44.29 3.01 39.50
N VAL A 620 -43.92 3.39 40.72
CA VAL A 620 -43.41 2.45 41.72
C VAL A 620 -44.31 2.47 42.96
N TRP A 621 -44.66 1.28 43.44
CA TRP A 621 -45.37 1.06 44.69
C TRP A 621 -44.46 0.31 45.65
N ARG A 622 -44.44 0.71 46.91
CA ARG A 622 -43.60 0.15 47.97
C ARG A 622 -44.45 -0.44 49.08
N LYS A 623 -44.00 -1.57 49.65
CA LYS A 623 -44.58 -2.18 50.85
C LYS A 623 -43.49 -2.78 51.74
N GLU A 624 -43.59 -2.56 53.05
CA GLU A 624 -42.62 -3.13 54.01
C GLU A 624 -42.82 -4.65 54.12
N GLY A 625 -41.72 -5.40 54.15
CA GLY A 625 -41.66 -6.85 54.38
C GLY A 625 -42.04 -7.72 53.18
N VAL A 626 -42.92 -7.26 52.29
CA VAL A 626 -43.42 -8.00 51.11
C VAL A 626 -43.54 -7.08 49.90
N ALA A 627 -43.45 -7.63 48.68
CA ALA A 627 -43.71 -6.85 47.47
C ALA A 627 -45.21 -6.63 47.26
N PRO A 628 -45.64 -5.46 46.73
CA PRO A 628 -47.02 -5.25 46.30
C PRO A 628 -47.46 -6.26 45.24
N LEU A 629 -48.70 -6.77 45.36
CA LEU A 629 -49.26 -7.72 44.38
C LEU A 629 -49.89 -7.04 43.15
N ARG A 630 -50.32 -5.78 43.31
CA ARG A 630 -50.98 -5.00 42.26
C ARG A 630 -50.84 -3.51 42.54
N ARG A 631 -51.08 -2.71 41.51
CA ARG A 631 -51.23 -1.25 41.63
C ARG A 631 -52.28 -0.93 42.72
N GLY A 632 -51.94 -0.04 43.65
CA GLY A 632 -52.79 0.30 44.80
C GLY A 632 -52.49 -0.48 46.08
N ASP A 633 -51.64 -1.51 46.04
CA ASP A 633 -51.18 -2.23 47.24
C ASP A 633 -49.89 -1.60 47.79
N GLY A 634 -49.96 -0.99 48.98
CA GLY A 634 -48.83 -0.26 49.57
C GLY A 634 -48.83 1.24 49.27
N THR A 635 -47.66 1.88 49.40
CA THR A 635 -47.48 3.32 49.21
C THR A 635 -46.93 3.60 47.81
N LYS A 636 -47.57 4.50 47.05
CA LYS A 636 -47.01 4.98 45.78
C LYS A 636 -45.85 5.92 46.07
N LEU A 637 -44.73 5.72 45.39
CA LEU A 637 -43.59 6.63 45.49
C LEU A 637 -43.79 7.83 44.55
N GLU A 638 -43.42 9.01 45.06
CA GLU A 638 -43.38 10.25 44.29
C GLU A 638 -41.98 10.45 43.66
N ASN A 639 -41.86 11.33 42.66
CA ASN A 639 -40.59 11.63 41.97
C ASN A 639 -39.89 10.43 41.28
N VAL A 640 -40.66 9.41 40.88
CA VAL A 640 -40.15 8.31 40.05
C VAL A 640 -39.73 8.84 38.68
N SER A 641 -38.45 8.67 38.34
CA SER A 641 -37.93 9.00 37.02
C SER A 641 -38.16 7.87 36.02
N LEU A 642 -37.85 8.10 34.74
CA LEU A 642 -37.86 7.01 33.76
C LEU A 642 -36.78 5.96 34.02
N PHE A 643 -35.73 6.24 34.79
CA PHE A 643 -34.57 5.33 34.92
C PHE A 643 -34.38 4.78 36.33
N GLY A 644 -35.21 5.20 37.28
CA GLY A 644 -35.03 4.84 38.68
C GLY A 644 -35.82 5.71 39.64
N VAL A 645 -35.75 5.34 40.91
CA VAL A 645 -36.29 6.10 42.04
C VAL A 645 -35.37 5.93 43.25
N GLU A 646 -35.19 7.01 43.99
CA GLU A 646 -34.53 7.01 45.30
C GLU A 646 -35.61 7.01 46.37
N ASP A 647 -35.74 5.89 47.07
CA ASP A 647 -36.71 5.74 48.16
C ASP A 647 -36.03 6.06 49.49
N THR A 648 -36.39 7.22 50.06
CA THR A 648 -35.78 7.78 51.28
C THR A 648 -36.70 7.60 52.49
N GLU A 649 -36.23 8.03 53.67
CA GLU A 649 -36.99 7.95 54.93
C GLU A 649 -37.32 6.50 55.37
N LEU A 650 -36.49 5.54 54.98
CA LEU A 650 -36.64 4.14 55.33
C LEU A 650 -36.05 3.83 56.71
N THR A 651 -36.62 2.84 57.40
CA THR A 651 -36.12 2.39 58.70
C THR A 651 -34.96 1.42 58.49
N SER A 652 -33.81 1.65 59.13
CA SER A 652 -32.62 0.78 59.02
C SER A 652 -32.88 -0.65 59.49
N GLY A 653 -32.33 -1.63 58.77
CA GLY A 653 -32.45 -3.06 59.08
C GLY A 653 -33.75 -3.74 58.60
N LYS A 654 -34.59 -3.06 57.80
CA LYS A 654 -35.88 -3.56 57.31
C LYS A 654 -35.84 -3.93 55.83
N ASN A 655 -36.74 -4.83 55.42
CA ASN A 655 -36.93 -5.22 54.02
C ASN A 655 -38.10 -4.43 53.43
N TYR A 656 -37.96 -4.02 52.17
CA TYR A 656 -38.99 -3.34 51.39
C TYR A 656 -39.14 -4.02 50.05
N GLY A 657 -40.38 -4.33 49.66
CA GLY A 657 -40.70 -4.83 48.34
C GLY A 657 -41.31 -3.73 47.47
N TYR A 658 -41.04 -3.80 46.18
CA TYR A 658 -41.45 -2.80 45.19
C TYR A 658 -42.18 -3.45 44.02
N LEU A 659 -43.17 -2.76 43.45
CA LEU A 659 -43.83 -3.09 42.19
C LEU A 659 -43.65 -1.92 41.24
N ILE A 660 -42.97 -2.18 40.12
CA ILE A 660 -42.63 -1.20 39.09
C ILE A 660 -43.54 -1.44 37.88
N VAL A 661 -44.31 -0.43 37.47
CA VAL A 661 -45.29 -0.49 36.38
C VAL A 661 -44.92 0.52 35.30
N THR A 662 -44.76 0.06 34.05
CA THR A 662 -44.48 0.92 32.92
C THR A 662 -45.77 1.45 32.29
N LYS A 663 -45.78 2.74 31.95
CA LYS A 663 -46.89 3.40 31.27
C LYS A 663 -46.57 3.69 29.82
N TYR A 664 -47.51 3.42 28.93
CA TYR A 664 -47.47 3.77 27.52
C TYR A 664 -48.68 4.62 27.14
N ARG A 665 -48.62 5.22 25.95
CA ARG A 665 -49.73 5.99 25.37
C ARG A 665 -49.97 5.49 23.95
N ASP A 666 -51.20 5.10 23.64
CA ASP A 666 -51.58 4.69 22.30
C ASP A 666 -51.77 5.89 21.35
N SER A 667 -52.06 5.61 20.08
CA SER A 667 -52.28 6.63 19.05
C SER A 667 -53.53 7.50 19.29
N SER A 668 -54.47 7.07 20.15
CA SER A 668 -55.64 7.85 20.56
C SER A 668 -55.38 8.71 21.81
N GLY A 669 -54.21 8.58 22.42
CA GLY A 669 -53.85 9.27 23.66
C GLY A 669 -54.23 8.53 24.94
N LYS A 670 -54.80 7.32 24.84
CA LYS A 670 -55.19 6.50 25.99
C LYS A 670 -53.96 5.86 26.64
N GLU A 671 -53.93 5.85 27.97
CA GLU A 671 -52.86 5.21 28.74
C GLU A 671 -53.02 3.68 28.75
N ILE A 672 -51.91 2.97 28.48
CA ILE A 672 -51.81 1.52 28.60
C ILE A 672 -50.76 1.21 29.65
N LEU A 673 -51.11 0.34 30.60
CA LEU A 673 -50.27 -0.05 31.73
C LEU A 673 -49.82 -1.50 31.55
N THR A 674 -48.60 -1.79 31.98
CA THR A 674 -48.11 -3.16 32.13
C THR A 674 -48.66 -3.80 33.41
N LYS A 675 -48.39 -5.10 33.65
CA LYS A 675 -48.84 -5.80 34.87
C LYS A 675 -47.99 -5.41 36.09
N GLY A 676 -46.75 -5.01 35.83
CA GLY A 676 -45.74 -4.63 36.79
C GLY A 676 -44.80 -5.78 37.14
N ILE A 677 -43.54 -5.44 37.40
CA ILE A 677 -42.49 -6.34 37.86
C ILE A 677 -42.09 -6.01 39.30
N THR A 678 -41.82 -7.03 40.11
CA THR A 678 -41.49 -6.86 41.54
C THR A 678 -40.02 -7.06 41.84
N CYS A 679 -39.47 -6.25 42.75
CA CYS A 679 -38.12 -6.42 43.31
C CYS A 679 -38.10 -6.14 44.82
N PHE A 680 -36.96 -6.38 45.47
CA PHE A 680 -36.79 -6.21 46.91
C PHE A 680 -35.48 -5.48 47.22
N GLY A 681 -35.52 -4.61 48.23
CA GLY A 681 -34.35 -4.01 48.86
C GLY A 681 -34.39 -4.15 50.38
N LYS A 682 -33.22 -4.02 51.01
CA LYS A 682 -33.04 -4.13 52.46
C LYS A 682 -32.14 -3.01 52.97
N THR A 683 -32.64 -2.21 53.89
CA THR A 683 -31.81 -1.22 54.56
C THR A 683 -30.81 -1.89 55.51
N ILE A 684 -29.58 -1.39 55.56
CA ILE A 684 -28.49 -1.95 56.36
C ILE A 684 -28.22 -1.08 57.60
N ASN A 685 -27.71 -1.69 58.67
CA ASN A 685 -27.11 -0.89 59.76
C ASN A 685 -25.67 -0.54 59.34
N PRO A 686 -25.27 0.75 59.30
CA PRO A 686 -23.95 1.13 58.82
C PRO A 686 -22.83 0.61 59.75
N PRO A 687 -21.73 0.03 59.20
CA PRO A 687 -20.55 -0.34 59.98
C PRO A 687 -19.87 0.86 60.66
N GLU A 688 -19.11 0.63 61.73
CA GLU A 688 -18.41 1.69 62.47
C GLU A 688 -17.32 2.42 61.66
N LEU A 689 -17.05 3.69 61.96
CA LEU A 689 -16.09 4.55 61.24
C LEU A 689 -14.70 4.62 61.93
N ILE A 690 -13.62 4.68 61.14
CA ILE A 690 -12.27 5.07 61.61
C ILE A 690 -11.90 6.43 61.04
N SER A 691 -11.98 7.48 61.86
CA SER A 691 -11.66 8.86 61.46
C SER A 691 -10.19 9.26 61.68
N ASP A 692 -9.49 8.58 62.60
CA ASP A 692 -8.16 9.03 63.08
C ASP A 692 -7.08 7.94 62.97
N ILE A 693 -6.34 7.95 61.85
CA ILE A 693 -5.08 7.19 61.69
C ILE A 693 -3.87 8.12 61.77
N LYS A 694 -2.78 7.64 62.39
CA LYS A 694 -1.47 8.29 62.44
C LYS A 694 -0.46 7.48 61.66
N LEU A 695 0.31 8.15 60.80
CA LEU A 695 1.36 7.55 59.96
C LEU A 695 2.74 7.99 60.46
N SER A 696 3.68 7.06 60.51
CA SER A 696 5.10 7.32 60.81
C SER A 696 5.99 6.33 60.06
N ILE A 697 7.26 6.64 59.85
CA ILE A 697 8.20 5.73 59.18
C ILE A 697 9.13 5.10 60.23
N THR A 698 9.32 3.79 60.15
CA THR A 698 10.19 3.03 61.07
C THR A 698 11.66 3.12 60.66
N LYS A 699 12.56 2.64 61.54
CA LYS A 699 14.01 2.55 61.23
C LYS A 699 14.32 1.61 60.05
N GLU A 700 13.43 0.65 59.78
CA GLU A 700 13.54 -0.31 58.68
C GLU A 700 12.93 0.21 57.36
N LYS A 701 12.53 1.49 57.33
CA LYS A 701 11.85 2.16 56.20
C LYS A 701 10.42 1.67 55.91
N ASP A 702 9.80 0.95 56.86
CA ASP A 702 8.39 0.56 56.78
C ASP A 702 7.46 1.69 57.25
N ILE A 703 6.23 1.76 56.73
CA ILE A 703 5.21 2.71 57.21
C ILE A 703 4.44 2.09 58.36
N LYS A 704 4.53 2.68 59.55
CA LYS A 704 3.72 2.33 60.72
C LYS A 704 2.42 3.13 60.75
N VAL A 705 1.30 2.43 60.80
CA VAL A 705 -0.07 2.96 60.87
C VAL A 705 -0.65 2.65 62.25
N VAL A 706 -1.16 3.67 62.96
CA VAL A 706 -1.75 3.52 64.30
C VAL A 706 -3.11 4.22 64.36
N TRP A 707 -4.11 3.58 64.97
CA TRP A 707 -5.43 4.17 65.20
C TRP A 707 -5.88 4.04 66.65
N LYS A 708 -6.71 5.00 67.11
CA LYS A 708 -6.98 5.22 68.54
C LYS A 708 -7.82 4.13 69.20
N ARG A 709 -8.90 3.67 68.53
CA ARG A 709 -9.85 2.67 69.08
C ARG A 709 -9.41 1.24 68.73
N LYS A 710 -9.35 0.34 69.72
CA LYS A 710 -8.86 -1.05 69.54
C LYS A 710 -9.97 -2.10 69.36
N GLY A 711 -11.24 -1.74 69.51
CA GLY A 711 -12.37 -2.66 69.36
C GLY A 711 -13.42 -2.08 68.44
N TYR A 712 -13.56 -2.64 67.24
CA TYR A 712 -14.59 -2.28 66.28
C TYR A 712 -15.59 -3.41 66.10
N LYS A 713 -16.86 -3.07 65.89
CA LYS A 713 -17.88 -4.03 65.48
C LYS A 713 -17.71 -4.32 63.99
N GLY A 714 -17.00 -5.40 63.68
CA GLY A 714 -16.60 -5.77 62.32
C GLY A 714 -15.09 -5.96 62.17
N LYS A 715 -14.63 -6.18 60.94
CA LYS A 715 -13.21 -6.39 60.61
C LYS A 715 -12.59 -5.12 60.05
N VAL A 716 -11.46 -4.71 60.62
CA VAL A 716 -10.67 -3.56 60.15
C VAL A 716 -9.76 -3.97 58.98
N TYR A 717 -9.69 -3.11 57.99
CA TYR A 717 -8.82 -3.19 56.82
C TYR A 717 -8.05 -1.87 56.71
N ILE A 718 -6.76 -1.97 56.41
CA ILE A 718 -5.92 -0.83 56.05
C ILE A 718 -5.41 -1.09 54.64
N PHE A 719 -5.88 -0.29 53.68
CA PHE A 719 -5.43 -0.32 52.29
C PHE A 719 -4.42 0.79 52.04
N TYR A 720 -3.54 0.60 51.06
CA TYR A 720 -2.56 1.62 50.69
C TYR A 720 -2.34 1.69 49.18
N SER A 721 -1.92 2.85 48.67
CA SER A 721 -1.72 3.07 47.24
C SER A 721 -0.79 4.26 47.00
N THR A 722 -0.14 4.30 45.84
CA THR A 722 0.58 5.48 45.34
C THR A 722 -0.37 6.55 44.77
N ASN A 723 -1.64 6.19 44.55
CA ASN A 723 -2.70 7.08 44.08
C ASN A 723 -3.76 7.34 45.17
N PRO A 724 -4.40 8.53 45.20
CA PRO A 724 -5.47 8.82 46.15
C PRO A 724 -6.70 7.95 45.86
N PHE A 725 -7.32 7.44 46.93
CA PHE A 725 -8.58 6.74 46.85
C PHE A 725 -9.73 7.73 46.63
N LYS A 726 -10.64 7.41 45.70
CA LYS A 726 -11.80 8.26 45.35
C LYS A 726 -13.03 7.90 46.18
N PHE A 727 -12.93 8.04 47.49
CA PHE A 727 -14.04 7.80 48.43
C PHE A 727 -14.11 8.91 49.47
N GLU A 728 -15.32 9.16 49.95
CA GLU A 728 -15.57 10.11 51.03
C GLU A 728 -15.55 9.41 52.39
N GLU A 729 -15.20 10.16 53.44
CA GLU A 729 -15.27 9.66 54.81
C GLU A 729 -16.73 9.35 55.19
N GLY A 730 -16.98 8.16 55.73
CA GLY A 730 -18.33 7.68 56.07
C GLY A 730 -19.06 6.97 54.92
N GLN A 731 -18.51 6.97 53.71
CA GLN A 731 -19.13 6.30 52.57
C GLN A 731 -19.27 4.79 52.80
N ILE A 732 -20.46 4.24 52.54
CA ILE A 732 -20.72 2.81 52.62
C ILE A 732 -20.52 2.16 51.25
N ILE A 733 -19.72 1.10 51.19
CA ILE A 733 -19.44 0.34 49.99
C ILE A 733 -19.71 -1.16 50.21
N SER A 734 -19.97 -1.89 49.13
CA SER A 734 -20.14 -3.34 49.21
C SER A 734 -18.80 -4.03 49.53
N LYS A 735 -18.88 -5.16 50.24
CA LYS A 735 -17.69 -5.94 50.59
C LYS A 735 -16.96 -6.49 49.36
N ASN A 736 -17.67 -6.77 48.27
CA ASN A 736 -17.07 -7.18 46.99
C ASN A 736 -16.21 -6.07 46.38
N LYS A 737 -16.56 -4.79 46.60
CA LYS A 737 -15.72 -3.66 46.19
C LYS A 737 -14.42 -3.58 47.00
N LEU A 738 -14.33 -4.26 48.15
CA LEU A 738 -13.07 -4.34 48.90
C LEU A 738 -12.06 -5.28 48.26
N SER A 739 -12.50 -6.32 47.54
CA SER A 739 -11.58 -7.26 46.89
C SER A 739 -10.88 -6.68 45.65
N SER A 740 -11.37 -5.58 45.09
CA SER A 740 -10.68 -4.86 44.01
C SER A 740 -9.50 -4.02 44.49
N PHE A 741 -9.28 -3.88 45.80
CA PHE A 741 -8.10 -3.20 46.32
C PHE A 741 -6.94 -4.19 46.44
N GLU A 742 -5.90 -3.96 45.64
CA GLU A 742 -4.74 -4.85 45.52
C GLU A 742 -3.85 -4.84 46.77
N ASN A 743 -3.65 -3.67 47.38
CA ASN A 743 -2.64 -3.45 48.41
C ASN A 743 -3.26 -3.30 49.80
N ARG A 744 -3.08 -4.33 50.64
CA ARG A 744 -3.64 -4.40 52.00
C ARG A 744 -2.55 -4.70 53.03
N ALA A 745 -2.50 -3.88 54.09
CA ALA A 745 -1.60 -4.10 55.21
C ALA A 745 -2.04 -5.29 56.09
N LEU A 746 -1.08 -6.08 56.56
CA LEU A 746 -1.33 -7.17 57.50
C LEU A 746 -1.43 -6.64 58.93
N ILE A 747 -2.62 -6.70 59.52
CA ILE A 747 -2.86 -6.29 60.91
C ILE A 747 -2.61 -7.49 61.82
N LYS A 748 -1.45 -7.51 62.50
CA LYS A 748 -1.10 -8.55 63.49
C LYS A 748 -1.57 -8.22 64.90
N LYS A 749 -1.76 -6.94 65.21
CA LYS A 749 -2.13 -6.44 66.54
C LYS A 749 -3.22 -5.38 66.42
N SER A 750 -4.21 -5.41 67.30
CA SER A 750 -5.29 -4.42 67.24
C SER A 750 -4.77 -3.02 67.58
N GLY A 751 -5.11 -2.04 66.74
CA GLY A 751 -4.72 -0.63 66.89
C GLY A 751 -3.47 -0.22 66.10
N GLU A 752 -2.72 -1.16 65.52
CA GLU A 752 -1.54 -0.83 64.71
C GLU A 752 -1.22 -1.87 63.61
N CYS A 753 -0.62 -1.42 62.52
CA CYS A 753 0.00 -2.30 61.52
C CYS A 753 1.21 -1.63 60.84
N GLU A 754 1.98 -2.44 60.13
CA GLU A 754 3.13 -1.98 59.33
C GLU A 754 2.92 -2.34 57.86
N ILE A 755 3.25 -1.40 56.99
CA ILE A 755 3.28 -1.56 55.54
C ILE A 755 4.75 -1.65 55.13
N LYS A 756 5.13 -2.80 54.55
CA LYS A 756 6.51 -3.11 54.18
C LYS A 756 6.77 -2.92 52.69
N ASN A 757 8.05 -2.83 52.31
CA ASN A 757 8.51 -2.77 50.92
C ASN A 757 7.83 -1.65 50.10
N VAL A 758 7.76 -0.46 50.68
CA VAL A 758 7.10 0.67 50.05
C VAL A 758 8.11 1.49 49.26
N ASP A 759 7.84 1.68 47.97
CA ASP A 759 8.66 2.51 47.11
C ASP A 759 8.63 3.97 47.56
N ALA A 760 9.67 4.71 47.18
CA ALA A 760 9.72 6.15 47.39
C ALA A 760 8.62 6.85 46.58
N GLY A 761 8.01 7.87 47.17
CA GLY A 761 6.81 8.53 46.64
C GLY A 761 5.80 8.92 47.73
N THR A 762 4.64 9.42 47.32
CA THR A 762 3.51 9.69 48.23
C THR A 762 2.61 8.47 48.32
N ILE A 763 2.37 8.01 49.55
CA ILE A 763 1.61 6.81 49.84
C ILE A 763 0.36 7.21 50.60
N PHE A 764 -0.79 6.93 50.00
CA PHE A 764 -2.11 7.13 50.58
C PHE A 764 -2.53 5.87 51.34
N VAL A 765 -3.07 6.04 52.53
CA VAL A 765 -3.52 4.96 53.42
C VAL A 765 -4.99 5.18 53.74
N LEU A 766 -5.82 4.16 53.47
CA LEU A 766 -7.27 4.18 53.64
C LEU A 766 -7.70 3.15 54.69
N PRO A 767 -8.24 3.59 55.84
CA PRO A 767 -8.83 2.70 56.82
C PRO A 767 -10.29 2.36 56.46
N VAL A 768 -10.70 1.11 56.63
CA VAL A 768 -12.05 0.62 56.31
C VAL A 768 -12.51 -0.37 57.38
N VAL A 769 -13.77 -0.28 57.82
CA VAL A 769 -14.39 -1.29 58.70
C VAL A 769 -15.48 -2.03 57.93
N SER A 770 -15.41 -3.35 57.89
CA SER A 770 -16.42 -4.18 57.24
C SER A 770 -17.24 -4.99 58.24
N GLU A 771 -18.56 -4.96 58.10
CA GLU A 771 -19.51 -5.77 58.85
C GLU A 771 -20.55 -6.35 57.86
N GLY A 772 -20.81 -7.67 57.93
CA GLY A 772 -21.68 -8.33 56.97
C GLY A 772 -21.17 -8.25 55.52
N ASN A 773 -22.01 -7.73 54.61
CA ASN A 773 -21.69 -7.51 53.19
C ASN A 773 -21.39 -6.04 52.86
N SER A 774 -21.24 -5.19 53.87
CA SER A 774 -20.99 -3.76 53.73
C SER A 774 -19.70 -3.35 54.41
N ALA A 775 -19.16 -2.20 54.03
CA ALA A 775 -17.97 -1.63 54.61
C ALA A 775 -18.06 -0.10 54.65
N CYS A 776 -17.65 0.50 55.76
CA CYS A 776 -17.60 1.94 55.97
C CYS A 776 -16.17 2.45 55.74
N VAL A 777 -16.04 3.43 54.85
CA VAL A 777 -14.75 4.05 54.51
C VAL A 777 -14.39 5.12 55.53
N GLY A 778 -13.20 5.00 56.11
CA GLY A 778 -12.63 5.97 57.04
C GLY A 778 -11.80 7.06 56.36
N LYS A 779 -11.29 7.99 57.16
CA LYS A 779 -10.52 9.14 56.66
C LYS A 779 -9.17 8.71 56.10
N GLN A 780 -8.95 8.96 54.82
CA GLN A 780 -7.65 8.75 54.18
C GLN A 780 -6.57 9.67 54.78
N GLN A 781 -5.36 9.15 54.96
CA GLN A 781 -4.15 9.94 55.24
C GLN A 781 -3.04 9.63 54.24
N HIS A 782 -2.00 10.46 54.17
CA HIS A 782 -0.86 10.22 53.30
C HIS A 782 0.48 10.53 53.96
N ILE A 783 1.55 9.89 53.48
CA ILE A 783 2.93 10.13 53.89
C ILE A 783 3.85 10.07 52.67
N SER A 784 4.91 10.88 52.64
CA SER A 784 5.86 10.93 51.51
C SER A 784 7.23 10.39 51.91
N ILE A 785 7.75 9.46 51.11
CA ILE A 785 9.09 8.87 51.19
C ILE A 785 9.96 9.50 50.08
N LEU A 786 11.15 10.01 50.41
CA LEU A 786 12.04 10.68 49.45
C LEU A 786 12.98 9.70 48.75
N ASN A 787 13.26 9.94 47.47
CA ASN A 787 14.25 9.20 46.69
C ASN A 787 15.69 9.46 47.19
N GLU A 788 16.53 8.43 47.14
CA GLU A 788 17.95 8.49 47.50
C GLU A 788 18.83 8.75 46.28
N VAL A 789 20.03 9.35 46.44
CA VAL A 789 20.99 9.50 45.34
C VAL A 789 21.47 8.12 44.83
N GLU A 790 21.60 7.99 43.52
CA GLU A 790 21.97 6.72 42.86
C GLU A 790 23.45 6.71 42.45
N LYS A 791 24.03 5.50 42.28
CA LYS A 791 25.37 5.29 41.70
C LYS A 791 26.45 6.18 42.31
N ILE A 792 26.51 6.22 43.64
CA ILE A 792 27.55 6.99 44.32
C ILE A 792 28.91 6.32 44.12
N THR A 793 29.87 7.05 43.58
CA THR A 793 31.24 6.59 43.31
C THR A 793 32.25 7.64 43.76
N GLY A 794 33.42 7.20 44.20
CA GLY A 794 34.49 8.08 44.62
C GLY A 794 35.82 7.68 44.01
N TYR A 795 36.65 8.65 43.64
CA TYR A 795 38.03 8.42 43.17
C TYR A 795 38.94 9.58 43.56
N ILE A 796 40.25 9.33 43.52
CA ILE A 796 41.29 10.33 43.84
C ILE A 796 42.14 10.55 42.60
N PHE A 797 42.30 11.81 42.20
CA PHE A 797 43.13 12.20 41.05
C PHE A 797 43.72 13.58 41.30
N ASP A 798 45.01 13.77 41.00
CA ASP A 798 45.70 15.06 41.12
C ASP A 798 45.48 15.78 42.47
N LYS A 799 45.74 15.07 43.59
CA LYS A 799 45.54 15.56 44.96
C LYS A 799 44.11 16.06 45.26
N LYS A 800 43.10 15.60 44.51
CA LYS A 800 41.68 15.89 44.76
C LYS A 800 40.88 14.61 44.87
N LEU A 801 39.95 14.58 45.80
CA LEU A 801 38.97 13.52 45.98
C LEU A 801 37.67 13.96 45.30
N TYR A 802 37.20 13.16 44.36
CA TYR A 802 35.96 13.37 43.63
C TYR A 802 34.92 12.36 44.11
N LEU A 803 33.76 12.86 44.54
CA LEU A 803 32.59 12.06 44.87
C LEU A 803 31.48 12.39 43.88
N GLN A 804 31.02 11.39 43.15
CA GLN A 804 30.01 11.51 42.11
C GLN A 804 28.77 10.69 42.45
N TRP A 805 27.60 11.16 42.03
CA TRP A 805 26.33 10.43 42.09
C TRP A 805 25.38 10.90 41.00
N ARG A 806 24.31 10.16 40.81
CA ARG A 806 23.17 10.54 39.98
C ARG A 806 22.06 11.11 40.86
N TRP A 807 21.59 12.29 40.46
CA TRP A 807 20.53 13.02 41.16
C TRP A 807 19.16 12.37 40.96
N PRO A 808 18.37 12.19 42.04
CA PRO A 808 16.97 11.79 41.92
C PRO A 808 16.12 12.89 41.29
N GLU A 809 15.01 12.49 40.70
CA GLU A 809 14.05 13.44 40.12
C GLU A 809 13.46 14.36 41.19
N GLY A 810 13.32 15.65 40.86
CA GLY A 810 12.76 16.66 41.77
C GLY A 810 13.66 17.11 42.93
N ILE A 811 14.86 16.53 43.09
CA ILE A 811 15.80 16.91 44.14
C ILE A 811 16.80 17.96 43.63
N GLY A 812 16.79 19.13 44.25
CA GLY A 812 17.68 20.26 43.93
C GLY A 812 18.88 20.41 44.87
N LYS A 813 18.89 19.70 46.01
CA LYS A 813 19.93 19.80 47.04
C LYS A 813 20.19 18.45 47.71
N VAL A 814 21.42 18.23 48.14
CA VAL A 814 21.79 17.10 49.01
C VAL A 814 22.64 17.58 50.20
N LEU A 815 22.62 16.81 51.28
CA LEU A 815 23.51 16.95 52.43
C LEU A 815 24.54 15.83 52.39
N VAL A 816 25.83 16.16 52.30
CA VAL A 816 26.92 15.18 52.36
C VAL A 816 27.47 15.14 53.78
N GLY A 817 27.25 14.04 54.50
CA GLY A 817 27.89 13.76 55.78
C GLY A 817 29.19 12.98 55.59
N LEU A 818 30.28 13.47 56.18
CA LEU A 818 31.61 12.87 56.14
C LEU A 818 32.08 12.49 57.54
N LYS A 819 32.62 11.27 57.67
CA LYS A 819 33.28 10.75 58.87
C LYS A 819 34.54 9.98 58.50
N PHE A 820 35.37 9.70 59.51
CA PHE A 820 36.63 8.96 59.37
C PHE A 820 36.64 7.62 60.14
N ASP A 821 35.63 7.37 60.98
CA ASP A 821 35.50 6.21 61.87
C ASP A 821 34.23 5.37 61.59
N GLY A 822 33.64 5.50 60.40
CA GLY A 822 32.42 4.78 59.97
C GLY A 822 31.36 5.72 59.38
N TYR A 823 30.20 5.19 58.98
CA TYR A 823 29.13 5.99 58.37
C TYR A 823 28.37 6.87 59.38
N CYS A 824 27.68 7.89 58.86
CA CYS A 824 26.80 8.74 59.67
C CYS A 824 25.59 7.94 60.16
N SER A 825 25.21 8.13 61.42
CA SER A 825 24.01 7.51 62.02
C SER A 825 22.69 8.20 61.62
N GLY A 826 22.77 9.40 61.05
CA GLY A 826 21.63 10.20 60.56
C GLY A 826 22.09 11.59 60.14
N ILE A 827 21.15 12.55 60.04
CA ILE A 827 21.44 13.97 59.72
C ILE A 827 21.93 14.80 60.91
N ASN A 828 21.81 14.27 62.14
CA ASN A 828 22.18 14.94 63.39
C ASN A 828 23.36 14.25 64.11
N ASP A 829 24.21 13.54 63.37
CA ASP A 829 25.38 12.86 63.94
C ASP A 829 26.46 13.89 64.28
N SER A 830 26.63 14.16 65.57
CA SER A 830 27.60 15.16 66.06
C SER A 830 29.07 14.90 65.69
N LYS A 831 29.43 13.66 65.30
CA LYS A 831 30.79 13.30 64.87
C LYS A 831 31.01 13.47 63.36
N ALA A 832 29.95 13.77 62.60
CA ALA A 832 30.02 13.94 61.16
C ALA A 832 30.21 15.41 60.78
N VAL A 833 31.03 15.65 59.75
CA VAL A 833 31.10 16.94 59.08
C VAL A 833 30.07 16.95 57.96
N TYR A 834 29.13 17.89 58.00
CA TYR A 834 28.10 18.01 56.97
C TYR A 834 28.36 19.17 56.03
N ARG A 835 28.12 18.94 54.73
CA ARG A 835 28.12 19.98 53.71
C ARG A 835 26.90 19.86 52.81
N GLU A 836 26.08 20.90 52.78
CA GLU A 836 24.99 21.02 51.80
C GLU A 836 25.57 21.42 50.44
N ILE A 837 25.10 20.78 49.38
CA ILE A 837 25.48 21.12 48.01
C ILE A 837 24.24 21.15 47.13
N SER A 838 24.11 22.24 46.36
CA SER A 838 23.04 22.37 45.36
C SER A 838 23.39 21.61 44.09
N ARG A 839 22.37 21.23 43.33
CA ARG A 839 22.55 20.59 42.03
C ARG A 839 23.34 21.46 41.06
N ASP A 840 23.15 22.78 41.11
CA ASP A 840 23.89 23.75 40.29
C ASP A 840 25.37 23.81 40.67
N GLU A 841 25.68 23.83 41.98
CA GLU A 841 27.07 23.80 42.46
C GLU A 841 27.77 22.49 42.06
N TYR A 842 27.09 21.35 42.19
CA TYR A 842 27.61 20.05 41.78
C TYR A 842 27.84 19.96 40.27
N ASN A 843 26.88 20.41 39.46
CA ASN A 843 26.97 20.34 37.99
C ASN A 843 28.12 21.19 37.43
N LYS A 844 28.47 22.32 38.05
CA LYS A 844 29.63 23.15 37.65
C LYS A 844 30.96 22.40 37.72
N LYS A 845 31.08 21.43 38.63
CA LYS A 845 32.32 20.68 38.88
C LYS A 845 32.21 19.19 38.50
N ALA A 846 31.03 18.76 38.05
CA ALA A 846 30.65 17.38 37.77
C ALA A 846 30.88 16.38 38.93
N ALA A 847 31.14 16.87 40.15
CA ALA A 847 31.44 16.10 41.35
C ALA A 847 31.41 16.98 42.60
N PHE A 848 31.28 16.36 43.77
CA PHE A 848 31.67 16.95 45.05
C PHE A 848 33.18 16.73 45.26
N ILE A 849 33.91 17.82 45.52
CA ILE A 849 35.38 17.81 45.53
C ILE A 849 35.90 18.17 46.91
N ILE A 850 36.81 17.35 47.43
CA ILE A 850 37.70 17.68 48.56
C ILE A 850 39.11 17.86 48.01
N GLU A 851 39.69 19.03 48.22
CA GLU A 851 41.06 19.33 47.80
C GLU A 851 42.07 18.92 48.88
N ASN A 852 43.23 18.41 48.46
CA ASN A 852 44.30 17.94 49.32
C ASN A 852 43.81 16.96 50.42
N PRO A 853 43.19 15.83 50.04
CA PRO A 853 42.72 14.86 51.02
C PRO A 853 43.92 14.33 51.83
N GLU A 854 43.80 14.36 53.15
CA GLU A 854 44.71 13.67 54.07
C GLU A 854 44.73 12.15 53.81
N TYR A 855 45.83 11.49 54.20
CA TYR A 855 46.03 10.06 54.02
C TYR A 855 45.25 9.23 55.06
N LYS A 856 43.96 8.98 54.80
CA LYS A 856 43.06 8.18 55.66
C LYS A 856 41.85 7.66 54.88
N GLU A 857 40.99 6.91 55.56
CA GLU A 857 39.69 6.46 55.01
C GLU A 857 38.61 7.52 55.20
N TYR A 858 37.77 7.69 54.18
CA TYR A 858 36.65 8.63 54.14
C TYR A 858 35.33 7.84 54.02
N PHE A 859 34.41 8.10 54.94
CA PHE A 859 33.06 7.52 54.94
C PHE A 859 32.04 8.61 54.65
N PHE A 860 31.46 8.57 53.46
CA PHE A 860 30.43 9.50 53.01
C PHE A 860 29.03 8.91 53.19
N THR A 861 28.08 9.74 53.61
CA THR A 861 26.64 9.47 53.59
C THR A 861 25.92 10.66 52.96
N VAL A 862 25.26 10.46 51.82
CA VAL A 862 24.65 11.54 51.02
C VAL A 862 23.13 11.47 51.13
N PHE A 863 22.52 12.47 51.77
CA PHE A 863 21.08 12.59 51.99
C PHE A 863 20.45 13.53 50.96
N ALA A 864 19.40 13.10 50.26
CA ALA A 864 18.60 13.99 49.43
C ALA A 864 17.77 14.95 50.29
N ILE A 865 17.70 16.22 49.88
CA ILE A 865 16.95 17.25 50.58
C ILE A 865 15.74 17.65 49.73
N TYR A 866 14.56 17.56 50.33
CA TYR A 866 13.34 18.19 49.81
C TYR A 866 12.96 19.35 50.72
N GLU A 867 13.09 20.57 50.21
CA GLU A 867 12.91 21.82 50.97
C GLU A 867 11.83 22.67 50.29
N THR A 868 10.81 23.05 51.07
CA THR A 868 9.78 24.02 50.70
C THR A 868 9.83 25.20 51.68
N LEU A 869 9.04 26.25 51.43
CA LEU A 869 8.93 27.41 52.34
C LEU A 869 8.54 27.05 53.78
N TYR A 870 7.94 25.88 54.00
CA TYR A 870 7.39 25.47 55.30
C TYR A 870 8.00 24.19 55.87
N THR A 871 8.67 23.37 55.05
CA THR A 871 9.17 22.07 55.49
C THR A 871 10.49 21.72 54.83
N LYS A 872 11.45 21.22 55.61
CA LYS A 872 12.69 20.61 55.13
C LYS A 872 12.71 19.14 55.54
N LYS A 873 12.80 18.24 54.56
CA LYS A 873 12.83 16.78 54.74
C LYS A 873 14.11 16.22 54.12
N TYR A 874 14.58 15.12 54.70
CA TYR A 874 15.80 14.43 54.31
C TYR A 874 15.50 12.97 54.00
N SER A 875 16.20 12.40 53.02
CA SER A 875 16.19 10.94 52.78
C SER A 875 17.03 10.20 53.84
N TYR A 876 17.16 8.88 53.75
CA TYR A 876 17.93 8.07 54.70
C TYR A 876 19.43 8.08 54.44
N GLY A 877 19.85 8.40 53.23
CA GLY A 877 21.23 8.61 52.84
C GLY A 877 21.88 7.40 52.17
N THR A 878 22.59 7.65 51.07
CA THR A 878 23.39 6.65 50.34
C THR A 878 24.84 6.69 50.81
N ARG A 879 25.44 5.52 51.07
CA ARG A 879 26.77 5.38 51.68
C ARG A 879 27.87 5.11 50.65
N CYS A 880 29.04 5.71 50.82
CA CYS A 880 30.23 5.47 50.00
C CYS A 880 31.51 5.52 50.86
N LYS A 881 32.43 4.57 50.66
CA LYS A 881 33.73 4.52 51.32
C LYS A 881 34.84 4.74 50.30
N LEU A 882 35.83 5.56 50.63
CA LEU A 882 37.01 5.83 49.79
C LEU A 882 38.27 5.93 50.64
N GLY A 883 39.33 5.21 50.27
CA GLY A 883 40.62 5.22 50.97
C GLY A 883 41.69 6.01 50.23
N ASN A 884 42.40 6.90 50.93
CA ASN A 884 43.57 7.62 50.42
C ASN A 884 44.83 7.15 51.17
N LEU A 885 45.46 6.06 50.73
CA LEU A 885 46.53 5.38 51.51
C LEU A 885 47.97 5.58 50.96
N GLY A 886 48.18 6.43 49.94
CA GLY A 886 49.52 6.73 49.38
C GLY A 886 50.04 5.76 48.29
N VAL A 887 51.25 6.05 47.75
CA VAL A 887 51.98 5.25 46.74
C VAL A 887 53.27 4.70 47.36
N ALA A 888 53.50 3.38 47.30
CA ALA A 888 54.72 2.70 47.73
C ALA A 888 55.68 2.48 46.53
N GLU A 889 56.99 2.66 46.72
CA GLU A 889 57.98 2.41 45.66
C GLU A 889 58.58 1.00 45.77
N LEU A 890 58.56 0.24 44.67
CA LEU A 890 59.16 -1.10 44.59
C LEU A 890 60.37 -1.08 43.66
N HIS A 891 61.53 -1.42 44.21
CA HIS A 891 62.79 -1.42 43.49
C HIS A 891 63.13 -2.82 42.98
N TYR A 892 63.43 -2.98 41.70
CA TYR A 892 63.82 -4.27 41.13
C TYR A 892 65.14 -4.20 40.36
N GLU A 893 65.85 -5.32 40.31
CA GLU A 893 67.17 -5.47 39.71
C GLU A 893 67.21 -6.75 38.86
N ILE A 894 67.84 -6.65 37.68
CA ILE A 894 68.06 -7.76 36.74
C ILE A 894 69.57 -7.93 36.55
N LYS A 895 70.13 -9.08 36.94
CA LYS A 895 71.56 -9.37 36.84
C LYS A 895 71.82 -10.65 36.05
N ARG A 896 72.82 -10.61 35.16
CA ARG A 896 73.34 -11.82 34.51
C ARG A 896 74.10 -12.66 35.53
N SER A 897 73.76 -13.94 35.63
CA SER A 897 74.49 -14.90 36.46
C SER A 897 75.51 -15.65 35.60
N LYS A 898 76.78 -15.66 36.02
CA LYS A 898 77.83 -16.49 35.44
C LYS A 898 78.01 -17.70 36.37
N GLY A 899 77.56 -18.87 35.97
CA GLY A 899 77.81 -20.10 36.73
C GLY A 899 79.31 -20.36 36.95
N ILE A 900 79.66 -20.95 38.09
CA ILE A 900 81.02 -21.44 38.35
C ILE A 900 81.29 -22.55 37.33
N PHE A 901 82.38 -22.44 36.56
CA PHE A 901 82.74 -23.30 35.42
C PHE A 901 81.84 -23.21 34.17
N GLY A 902 81.12 -22.09 33.96
CA GLY A 902 80.59 -21.73 32.63
C GLY A 902 79.43 -22.56 32.08
N LEU A 903 78.85 -23.47 32.88
CA LEU A 903 77.80 -24.40 32.43
C LEU A 903 76.36 -23.92 32.62
N ASN A 904 76.09 -22.90 33.46
CA ASN A 904 74.75 -22.29 33.58
C ASN A 904 74.83 -20.78 33.34
N ARG A 905 74.30 -20.32 32.20
CA ARG A 905 74.15 -18.90 31.87
C ARG A 905 72.66 -18.55 32.03
N GLY A 906 72.34 -17.66 32.96
CA GLY A 906 70.95 -17.28 33.23
C GLY A 906 70.82 -15.88 33.80
N ILE A 907 69.60 -15.49 34.11
CA ILE A 907 69.27 -14.17 34.66
C ILE A 907 68.70 -14.32 36.07
N ASN A 908 69.26 -13.56 37.01
CA ASN A 908 68.69 -13.34 38.33
C ASN A 908 67.82 -12.08 38.31
N PHE A 909 66.52 -12.23 38.56
CA PHE A 909 65.62 -11.15 38.86
C PHE A 909 65.44 -11.07 40.38
N SER A 910 65.54 -9.88 40.96
CA SER A 910 65.30 -9.67 42.39
C SER A 910 64.59 -8.36 42.66
N ILE A 911 63.66 -8.38 43.62
CA ILE A 911 62.98 -7.21 44.15
C ILE A 911 63.61 -6.89 45.51
N LYS A 912 64.08 -5.65 45.69
CA LYS A 912 64.75 -5.20 46.91
C LYS A 912 63.74 -4.52 47.83
N ASN A 913 63.78 -4.89 49.11
CA ASN A 913 62.96 -4.33 50.19
C ASN A 913 61.45 -4.34 49.88
N PRO A 914 60.82 -5.51 49.71
CA PRO A 914 59.36 -5.58 49.56
C PRO A 914 58.67 -5.07 50.85
N ASP A 915 57.61 -4.28 50.69
CA ASP A 915 56.77 -3.78 51.79
C ASP A 915 56.04 -4.92 52.53
N GLU A 916 55.56 -4.68 53.75
CA GLU A 916 54.75 -5.63 54.56
C GLU A 916 53.49 -6.11 53.80
N SER A 917 53.03 -5.32 52.82
CA SER A 917 51.91 -5.62 51.92
C SER A 917 52.15 -6.76 50.92
N GLY A 918 53.39 -7.25 50.81
CA GLY A 918 53.78 -8.33 49.89
C GLY A 918 54.08 -7.86 48.45
N ILE A 919 54.65 -8.76 47.64
CA ILE A 919 55.04 -8.47 46.25
C ILE A 919 53.85 -8.71 45.30
N PRO A 920 53.46 -7.72 44.47
CA PRO A 920 52.43 -7.93 43.47
C PRO A 920 52.89 -8.95 42.43
N THR A 921 51.98 -9.82 41.97
CA THR A 921 52.29 -10.82 40.93
C THR A 921 52.84 -10.13 39.68
N TYR A 922 53.82 -10.75 39.04
CA TYR A 922 54.47 -10.22 37.85
C TYR A 922 54.80 -11.33 36.87
N VAL A 923 54.95 -10.95 35.59
CA VAL A 923 55.48 -11.82 34.55
C VAL A 923 56.81 -11.28 34.04
N LEU A 924 57.78 -12.16 33.77
CA LEU A 924 59.04 -11.82 33.11
C LEU A 924 58.94 -12.22 31.65
N VAL A 925 59.14 -11.25 30.77
CA VAL A 925 59.00 -11.42 29.33
C VAL A 925 60.37 -11.25 28.69
N VAL A 926 60.74 -12.19 27.82
CA VAL A 926 61.99 -12.19 27.06
C VAL A 926 61.73 -11.98 25.58
N ASN A 927 62.50 -11.11 24.94
CA ASN A 927 62.51 -10.93 23.49
C ASN A 927 63.95 -10.79 22.98
N GLU A 928 64.30 -11.59 21.97
CA GLU A 928 65.67 -11.66 21.41
C GLU A 928 66.05 -10.45 20.54
N LYS A 929 65.08 -9.66 20.08
CA LYS A 929 65.31 -8.57 19.12
C LYS A 929 65.28 -7.18 19.75
N LYS A 930 64.46 -6.97 20.78
CA LYS A 930 64.24 -5.66 21.42
C LYS A 930 63.71 -5.81 22.84
N GLU A 931 63.82 -4.77 23.66
CA GLU A 931 63.19 -4.75 24.98
C GLU A 931 61.66 -4.83 24.86
N PRO A 932 60.99 -5.79 25.53
CA PRO A 932 59.55 -5.91 25.47
C PRO A 932 58.86 -4.62 25.97
N VAL A 933 57.88 -4.13 25.22
CA VAL A 933 57.03 -3.00 25.67
C VAL A 933 55.67 -3.44 26.22
N GLY A 934 55.29 -4.70 26.03
CA GLY A 934 54.09 -5.31 26.59
C GLY A 934 54.25 -6.81 26.82
N LYS A 935 53.29 -7.43 27.52
CA LYS A 935 53.32 -8.87 27.86
C LYS A 935 53.32 -9.78 26.62
N GLU A 936 52.68 -9.32 25.54
CA GLU A 936 52.60 -10.02 24.25
C GLU A 936 53.83 -9.79 23.35
N ASP A 937 54.73 -8.88 23.72
CA ASP A 937 55.86 -8.46 22.89
C ASP A 937 57.09 -9.38 23.09
N GLY A 938 56.89 -10.61 23.54
CA GLY A 938 57.95 -11.59 23.79
C GLY A 938 57.41 -12.89 24.41
N ARG A 939 58.32 -13.80 24.73
CA ARG A 939 58.00 -15.06 25.42
C ARG A 939 58.00 -14.84 26.93
N ILE A 940 56.92 -15.18 27.62
CA ILE A 940 56.87 -15.23 29.08
C ILE A 940 57.74 -16.40 29.55
N VAL A 941 58.72 -16.10 30.40
CA VAL A 941 59.64 -17.10 30.97
C VAL A 941 59.42 -17.32 32.47
N TYR A 942 58.62 -16.46 33.10
CA TYR A 942 58.26 -16.58 34.49
C TYR A 942 56.93 -15.88 34.79
N GLU A 943 56.12 -16.45 35.68
CA GLU A 943 54.96 -15.82 36.29
C GLU A 943 54.90 -16.23 37.77
N GLY A 944 54.83 -15.24 38.66
CA GLY A 944 54.86 -15.50 40.09
C GLY A 944 54.88 -14.22 40.93
N SER A 945 55.16 -14.37 42.22
CA SER A 945 55.15 -13.27 43.20
C SER A 945 56.28 -13.37 44.23
N GLU A 946 57.31 -14.17 43.97
CA GLU A 946 58.47 -14.27 44.84
C GLU A 946 59.51 -13.17 44.59
N ASP A 947 60.33 -12.89 45.60
CA ASP A 947 61.25 -11.76 45.64
C ASP A 947 62.53 -12.00 44.84
N ARG A 948 62.86 -13.26 44.57
CA ARG A 948 64.01 -13.65 43.76
C ARG A 948 63.70 -14.84 42.88
N VAL A 949 64.09 -14.74 41.61
CA VAL A 949 63.89 -15.79 40.61
C VAL A 949 65.13 -15.90 39.74
N PHE A 950 65.57 -17.13 39.50
CA PHE A 950 66.58 -17.45 38.50
C PHE A 950 65.89 -18.03 37.26
N ILE A 951 66.22 -17.48 36.09
CA ILE A 951 65.72 -17.96 34.80
C ILE A 951 66.89 -18.48 33.97
N ASP A 952 66.77 -19.72 33.52
CA ASP A 952 67.70 -20.30 32.56
C ASP A 952 67.36 -19.80 31.15
N ILE A 953 68.33 -19.15 30.48
CA ILE A 953 68.16 -18.61 29.14
C ILE A 953 69.37 -19.01 28.31
N GLU A 954 69.15 -19.93 27.37
CA GLU A 954 70.20 -20.49 26.49
C GLU A 954 70.92 -19.40 25.68
N ASN A 955 70.24 -18.29 25.36
CA ASN A 955 70.75 -17.19 24.55
C ASN A 955 70.96 -15.91 25.39
N VAL A 956 72.23 -15.53 25.61
CA VAL A 956 72.61 -14.48 26.59
C VAL A 956 72.30 -13.06 26.09
N ASP A 957 71.99 -12.89 24.80
CA ASP A 957 71.77 -11.59 24.15
C ASP A 957 70.28 -11.16 24.05
N ALA A 958 69.39 -11.83 24.79
CA ALA A 958 67.97 -11.45 24.82
C ALA A 958 67.67 -10.32 25.83
N PHE A 959 66.65 -9.50 25.52
CA PHE A 959 66.14 -8.46 26.41
C PHE A 959 65.04 -9.03 27.33
N LEU A 960 65.06 -8.66 28.61
CA LEU A 960 64.08 -9.11 29.61
C LEU A 960 63.45 -7.92 30.34
N ARG A 961 62.12 -7.93 30.49
CA ARG A 961 61.37 -6.91 31.24
C ARG A 961 60.26 -7.52 32.11
N PRO A 962 60.10 -7.07 33.37
CA PRO A 962 58.97 -7.44 34.21
C PRO A 962 57.71 -6.63 33.87
N PHE A 963 56.55 -7.28 33.94
CA PHE A 963 55.23 -6.65 33.86
C PHE A 963 54.37 -7.11 35.03
N PHE A 964 54.12 -6.19 35.97
CA PHE A 964 53.30 -6.45 37.15
C PHE A 964 51.81 -6.48 36.78
N THR A 965 51.03 -7.40 37.38
CA THR A 965 49.63 -7.68 37.01
C THR A 965 48.62 -6.74 37.64
N VAL A 966 49.00 -5.91 38.63
CA VAL A 966 48.07 -5.03 39.35
C VAL A 966 48.07 -3.63 38.73
N SER A 967 46.90 -3.19 38.24
CA SER A 967 46.65 -1.83 37.75
C SER A 967 46.19 -0.91 38.90
N SER A 968 46.97 -0.80 39.96
CA SER A 968 46.67 0.14 41.05
C SER A 968 47.81 1.14 41.19
N ASP A 969 47.47 2.43 41.21
CA ASP A 969 48.35 3.58 41.51
C ASP A 969 49.10 3.48 42.86
N ARG A 970 48.92 2.38 43.60
CA ARG A 970 49.59 2.07 44.86
C ARG A 970 51.08 1.78 44.71
N TYR A 971 51.57 1.34 43.55
CA TYR A 971 52.98 0.98 43.37
C TYR A 971 53.66 1.73 42.23
N LYS A 972 54.81 2.35 42.53
CA LYS A 972 55.73 2.87 41.51
C LYS A 972 56.93 1.91 41.41
N PHE A 973 57.09 1.30 40.24
CA PHE A 973 58.15 0.32 40.00
C PHE A 973 59.40 1.00 39.44
N ILE A 974 60.52 0.86 40.13
CA ILE A 974 61.79 1.51 39.79
C ILE A 974 62.82 0.43 39.50
N ARG A 975 63.36 0.43 38.27
CA ARG A 975 64.51 -0.40 37.91
C ARG A 975 65.77 0.25 38.47
N ILE A 976 66.54 -0.49 39.26
CA ILE A 976 67.86 -0.07 39.76
C ILE A 976 68.96 -0.57 38.83
#